data_AF-A0A6G1CTM0-F1
#
_entry.id   AF-A0A6G1CTM0-F1
#
_cell.length_a   1.000
_cell.length_b   1.000
_cell.length_c   1.000
_cell.angle_alpha   90.00
_cell.angle_beta   90.00
_cell.angle_gamma   90.00
#
_symmetry.space_group_name_H-M   'P 1'
#
loop_
_entity.id
_entity.type
_entity.pdbx_description
1 polymer ?
#
loop_
_entity_poly.entity_id
_entity_poly.type
_entity_poly.pdbx_seq_one_letter_code
_entity_poly.pdbx_strand_id
1 'polypeptide(L)'
;MASQMASSDTGTAPPPTTSQSKETNKPPSWEYQLREYLLLLSSVVAIATYSAGLAPPGGVRQKDDVTGGHKAGDPILQDSAGRAHTRYLAFYYCNATAFAASLVVNLLLLVLKEKSTIGLTMLRTVMVLDVLALMGAYAAGSCRDLASTIYVSTLVVALSAYLGIKIILSQTGRNHPATASPAGGQPDKDDDDDDNQLRKVLMLLATFATEITYTAGLSPPGGFQDDGDPTLQSSGQSARLIAFFYCNTTAFVASLCIIVPLLSSRLQRIYVELYGPILIALFGLMGAYTAGSSRDLKTIAYVIALVAAVLVYILLALVIALKKKIGRTGERDSETARDEILAQPDGQKLKAKDFVLLLATLAASITYQAGLDPPGGVWSEDGDGHKAGDPILLSTHAKHYKAFFYCNSTAFAASLVVILMVQMVQSNRLEKSKGLVVAMILDLFGLIGAYAAGSCRDVSTSIYVIAIAGAVLVYVVIHVVFWPDHLYMNNQKDKELELGKRRERLLLLAILVATIAYQAGLIPPGGFWDKDDDQSGHRAGAPVLLDNYPRRYHAFFYCNATAFMAAIALIILLVNRKLYKIGIRCYALYVCMVVGMFGLMGAYAAGSARHVRTSIYVFVLVGVVVAFLLVQLLVYFNIREIWKLLLLPKKQETTSNSDSGDVANGTSSGSEQNAIGNNEEYLMTLAVLAASVTYQAGLSPPGSVWQDGGGAGNPVMRDRSQHRYNAFFYCNSTSFVASVIVIVLLLQHHQRRYGFLHYAMNTVIVVDLLGLLGAYAAGSCRDWETSGYVIALAVVVLACIVIHFIMLLYPKARSNGKVEGVNI
;
A
#
# COMPACT_ATOMS: atom_id res chain seq x y z
N MET A 1 57.88 18.07 78.33
CA MET A 1 56.67 17.23 78.19
C MET A 1 55.71 18.00 77.30
N ALA A 2 55.40 17.45 76.12
CA ALA A 2 54.29 17.79 75.21
C ALA A 2 54.15 19.21 74.57
N SER A 3 54.34 19.17 73.24
CA SER A 3 53.51 19.74 72.16
C SER A 3 53.68 21.18 71.65
N GLN A 4 53.98 21.21 70.35
CA GLN A 4 54.02 22.32 69.40
C GLN A 4 52.63 22.97 69.17
N MET A 5 52.63 24.29 68.97
CA MET A 5 51.62 25.01 68.18
C MET A 5 52.37 25.75 67.07
N ALA A 6 52.05 25.45 65.81
CA ALA A 6 52.50 26.19 64.64
C ALA A 6 51.30 26.43 63.73
N SER A 7 51.13 27.68 63.32
CA SER A 7 50.18 28.12 62.30
C SER A 7 50.58 27.62 60.91
N SER A 8 49.61 27.33 60.05
CA SER A 8 49.76 27.55 58.61
C SER A 8 48.40 27.63 57.90
N ASP A 9 48.37 28.50 56.89
CA ASP A 9 47.31 28.83 55.95
C ASP A 9 46.57 27.64 55.33
N THR A 10 45.28 27.83 55.05
CA THR A 10 44.63 27.13 53.92
C THR A 10 43.75 28.10 53.13
N GLY A 11 44.12 28.29 51.87
CA GLY A 11 43.40 29.08 50.88
C GLY A 11 42.05 28.47 50.51
N THR A 12 41.10 29.36 50.28
CA THR A 12 39.74 29.11 49.81
C THR A 12 39.72 28.51 48.40
N ALA A 13 39.10 27.34 48.26
CA ALA A 13 38.71 26.75 46.97
C ALA A 13 37.38 27.35 46.47
N PRO A 14 37.20 27.56 45.15
CA PRO A 14 35.95 28.05 44.59
C PRO A 14 34.87 26.95 44.55
N PRO A 15 33.57 27.30 44.52
CA PRO A 15 32.47 26.34 44.59
C PRO A 15 32.38 25.48 43.31
N PRO A 16 31.81 24.26 43.40
CA PRO A 16 31.75 23.35 42.28
C PRO A 16 30.82 23.92 41.19
N THR A 17 31.37 24.13 40.00
CA THR A 17 30.61 24.37 38.77
C THR A 17 29.66 23.20 38.55
N THR A 18 28.35 23.47 38.63
CA THR A 18 27.29 22.63 38.07
C THR A 18 27.65 22.32 36.62
N SER A 19 28.00 21.07 36.36
CA SER A 19 28.10 20.52 35.02
C SER A 19 26.72 20.62 34.38
N GLN A 20 26.53 21.63 33.53
CA GLN A 20 25.50 21.56 32.50
C GLN A 20 25.80 20.30 31.70
N SER A 21 25.02 19.25 31.93
CA SER A 21 25.00 18.07 31.09
C SER A 21 24.71 18.57 29.67
N LYS A 22 25.73 18.59 28.81
CA LYS A 22 25.53 18.63 27.36
C LYS A 22 24.51 17.53 27.06
N GLU A 23 23.29 17.91 26.69
CA GLU A 23 22.33 17.00 26.09
C GLU A 23 23.06 16.33 24.92
N THR A 24 23.46 15.08 25.13
CA THR A 24 23.99 14.26 24.07
C THR A 24 22.83 14.07 23.10
N ASN A 25 22.91 14.71 21.93
CA ASN A 25 22.02 14.49 20.81
C ASN A 25 22.11 13.01 20.43
N LYS A 26 21.32 12.18 21.11
CA LYS A 26 21.16 10.77 20.80
C LYS A 26 20.44 10.71 19.45
N PRO A 27 20.95 9.93 18.47
CA PRO A 27 20.31 9.85 17.17
C PRO A 27 18.85 9.38 17.34
N PRO A 28 17.92 9.88 16.50
CA PRO A 28 16.50 9.50 16.56
C PRO A 28 16.34 7.98 16.52
N SER A 29 15.36 7.46 17.27
CA SER A 29 15.04 6.03 17.26
C SER A 29 14.69 5.57 15.84
N TRP A 30 15.13 4.39 15.43
CA TRP A 30 14.93 3.89 14.06
C TRP A 30 13.44 3.79 13.66
N GLU A 31 12.52 3.56 14.61
CA GLU A 31 11.07 3.55 14.36
C GLU A 31 10.57 4.92 13.90
N TYR A 32 11.21 5.97 14.40
CA TYR A 32 10.90 7.33 14.02
C TYR A 32 11.47 7.66 12.64
N GLN A 33 12.67 7.15 12.32
CA GLN A 33 13.28 7.28 11.00
C GLN A 33 12.51 6.52 9.91
N LEU A 34 12.02 5.31 10.22
CA LEU A 34 11.29 4.43 9.28
C LEU A 34 9.77 4.56 9.35
N ARG A 35 9.28 5.57 10.06
CA ARG A 35 7.87 5.74 10.43
C ARG A 35 6.90 5.68 9.24
N GLU A 36 7.26 6.27 8.10
CA GLU A 36 6.43 6.30 6.90
C GLU A 36 6.27 4.91 6.27
N TYR A 37 7.32 4.10 6.29
CA TYR A 37 7.26 2.74 5.78
C TYR A 37 6.64 1.76 6.75
N LEU A 38 6.78 1.97 8.07
CA LEU A 38 6.00 1.22 9.06
C LEU A 38 4.50 1.49 8.92
N LEU A 39 4.14 2.73 8.55
CA LEU A 39 2.76 3.10 8.23
C LEU A 39 2.31 2.36 6.97
N LEU A 40 3.14 2.30 5.93
CA LEU A 40 2.85 1.57 4.70
C LEU A 40 2.69 0.07 4.96
N LEU A 41 3.61 -0.55 5.72
CA LEU A 41 3.54 -1.96 6.12
C LEU A 41 2.25 -2.28 6.86
N SER A 42 1.93 -1.54 7.92
CA SER A 42 0.69 -1.77 8.68
C SER A 42 -0.58 -1.45 7.88
N SER A 43 -0.53 -0.47 6.98
CA SER A 43 -1.63 -0.20 6.04
C SER A 43 -1.88 -1.38 5.11
N VAL A 44 -0.82 -1.94 4.53
CA VAL A 44 -0.91 -3.09 3.63
C VAL A 44 -1.43 -4.33 4.37
N VAL A 45 -0.96 -4.60 5.59
CA VAL A 45 -1.50 -5.67 6.43
C VAL A 45 -2.99 -5.45 6.75
N ALA A 46 -3.41 -4.20 7.01
CA ALA A 46 -4.82 -3.86 7.22
C ALA A 46 -5.68 -4.14 5.97
N ILE A 47 -5.21 -3.85 4.76
CA ILE A 47 -5.94 -4.17 3.51
C ILE A 47 -6.13 -5.68 3.39
N ALA A 48 -5.04 -6.43 3.54
CA ALA A 48 -5.03 -7.87 3.34
C ALA A 48 -5.95 -8.59 4.35
N THR A 49 -5.88 -8.19 5.63
CA THR A 49 -6.69 -8.77 6.70
C THR A 49 -8.16 -8.35 6.66
N TYR A 50 -8.45 -7.12 6.21
CA TYR A 50 -9.82 -6.68 5.97
C TYR A 50 -10.47 -7.51 4.87
N SER A 51 -9.79 -7.63 3.71
CA SER A 51 -10.27 -8.42 2.57
C SER A 51 -10.52 -9.89 2.96
N ALA A 52 -9.53 -10.53 3.59
CA ALA A 52 -9.66 -11.90 4.08
C ALA A 52 -10.75 -12.08 5.15
N GLY A 53 -11.09 -11.03 5.90
CA GLY A 53 -12.18 -11.08 6.86
C GLY A 53 -13.58 -11.04 6.23
N LEU A 54 -13.71 -10.45 5.03
CA LEU A 54 -14.97 -10.42 4.29
C LEU A 54 -15.12 -11.62 3.33
N ALA A 55 -13.99 -12.15 2.86
CA ALA A 55 -13.89 -13.36 2.04
C ALA A 55 -13.10 -14.43 2.81
N PRO A 56 -13.75 -15.19 3.72
CA PRO A 56 -13.06 -16.14 4.58
C PRO A 56 -12.45 -17.31 3.78
N PRO A 57 -11.38 -17.94 4.30
CA PRO A 57 -10.77 -19.10 3.69
C PRO A 57 -11.79 -20.24 3.61
N GLY A 58 -11.77 -20.94 2.48
CA GLY A 58 -12.75 -21.99 2.19
C GLY A 58 -14.02 -21.46 1.55
N GLY A 59 -14.13 -20.16 1.32
CA GLY A 59 -15.28 -19.57 0.64
C GLY A 59 -16.52 -19.48 1.51
N VAL A 60 -17.61 -19.08 0.86
CA VAL A 60 -18.94 -18.95 1.46
C VAL A 60 -19.90 -19.84 0.69
N ARG A 61 -20.93 -20.35 1.38
CA ARG A 61 -21.95 -21.20 0.73
C ARG A 61 -22.71 -20.39 -0.31
N GLN A 62 -22.94 -20.99 -1.49
CA GLN A 62 -23.73 -20.36 -2.55
C GLN A 62 -25.23 -20.65 -2.45
N LYS A 63 -25.63 -21.69 -1.70
CA LYS A 63 -27.03 -22.16 -1.62
C LYS A 63 -27.49 -22.28 -0.17
N ASP A 64 -28.78 -22.07 0.05
CA ASP A 64 -29.45 -22.34 1.32
C ASP A 64 -29.65 -23.85 1.51
N ASP A 65 -29.46 -24.34 2.74
CA ASP A 65 -29.77 -25.72 3.12
C ASP A 65 -30.91 -25.74 4.13
N VAL A 66 -32.10 -26.10 3.63
CA VAL A 66 -33.36 -26.18 4.38
C VAL A 66 -33.30 -27.23 5.51
N THR A 67 -32.43 -28.24 5.39
CA THR A 67 -32.35 -29.36 6.35
C THR A 67 -31.29 -29.15 7.44
N GLY A 68 -30.19 -28.47 7.12
CA GLY A 68 -29.11 -28.16 8.07
C GLY A 68 -29.24 -26.82 8.80
N GLY A 69 -30.18 -25.95 8.37
CA GLY A 69 -30.34 -24.60 8.92
C GLY A 69 -29.25 -23.61 8.49
N HIS A 70 -28.51 -23.93 7.43
CA HIS A 70 -27.41 -23.12 6.91
C HIS A 70 -27.91 -22.16 5.83
N LYS A 71 -27.35 -20.95 5.81
CA LYS A 71 -27.72 -19.92 4.84
C LYS A 71 -26.58 -19.66 3.85
N ALA A 72 -26.92 -19.27 2.63
CA ALA A 72 -25.96 -18.76 1.68
C ALA A 72 -25.22 -17.54 2.25
N GLY A 73 -23.95 -17.39 1.88
CA GLY A 73 -23.07 -16.34 2.38
C GLY A 73 -22.46 -16.60 3.76
N ASP A 74 -22.78 -17.73 4.40
CA ASP A 74 -22.10 -18.21 5.60
C ASP A 74 -20.78 -18.93 5.24
N PRO A 75 -19.70 -18.79 6.05
CA PRO A 75 -18.41 -19.41 5.76
C PRO A 75 -18.47 -20.95 5.80
N ILE A 76 -17.94 -21.62 4.78
CA ILE A 76 -18.07 -23.09 4.65
C ILE A 76 -17.32 -23.82 5.78
N LEU A 77 -16.08 -23.44 6.06
CA LEU A 77 -15.24 -24.08 7.09
C LEU A 77 -15.75 -23.87 8.52
N GLN A 78 -16.71 -22.98 8.73
CA GLN A 78 -17.25 -22.72 10.05
C GLN A 78 -18.12 -23.87 10.55
N ASP A 79 -18.86 -24.58 9.70
CA ASP A 79 -19.82 -25.59 10.15
C ASP A 79 -19.35 -27.04 9.95
N SER A 80 -18.16 -27.23 9.37
CA SER A 80 -17.51 -28.53 9.25
C SER A 80 -17.10 -29.07 10.64
N ALA A 81 -17.74 -30.16 11.08
CA ALA A 81 -17.47 -30.77 12.39
C ALA A 81 -15.98 -31.10 12.60
N GLY A 82 -15.47 -30.85 13.82
CA GLY A 82 -14.11 -31.24 14.22
C GLY A 82 -13.03 -30.21 13.90
N ARG A 83 -11.96 -30.63 13.20
CA ARG A 83 -10.72 -29.84 13.02
C ARG A 83 -10.88 -28.58 12.15
N ALA A 84 -11.82 -28.58 11.21
CA ALA A 84 -12.05 -27.46 10.30
C ALA A 84 -12.67 -26.25 11.01
N HIS A 85 -13.68 -26.45 11.88
CA HIS A 85 -14.24 -25.39 12.73
C HIS A 85 -13.17 -24.71 13.59
N THR A 86 -12.31 -25.48 14.26
CA THR A 86 -11.24 -24.93 15.10
C THR A 86 -10.24 -24.10 14.29
N ARG A 87 -9.91 -24.53 13.07
CA ARG A 87 -9.04 -23.77 12.15
C ARG A 87 -9.70 -22.47 11.69
N TYR A 88 -10.97 -22.52 11.31
CA TYR A 88 -11.72 -21.31 10.95
C TYR A 88 -11.73 -20.29 12.10
N LEU A 89 -11.99 -20.75 13.34
CA LEU A 89 -12.04 -19.89 14.49
C LEU A 89 -10.66 -19.28 14.83
N ALA A 90 -9.60 -20.07 14.73
CA ALA A 90 -8.23 -19.60 14.88
C ALA A 90 -7.88 -18.56 13.81
N PHE A 91 -8.21 -18.82 12.54
CA PHE A 91 -8.08 -17.86 11.46
C PHE A 91 -8.82 -16.56 11.78
N TYR A 92 -10.10 -16.65 12.15
CA TYR A 92 -10.97 -15.50 12.35
C TYR A 92 -10.44 -14.58 13.45
N TYR A 93 -10.09 -15.12 14.62
CA TYR A 93 -9.57 -14.31 15.73
C TYR A 93 -8.19 -13.73 15.44
N CYS A 94 -7.30 -14.51 14.85
CA CYS A 94 -5.97 -14.03 14.45
C CYS A 94 -6.08 -12.93 13.37
N ASN A 95 -6.92 -13.12 12.35
CA ASN A 95 -7.12 -12.15 11.29
C ASN A 95 -7.71 -10.83 11.80
N ALA A 96 -8.77 -10.91 12.61
CA ALA A 96 -9.38 -9.73 13.22
C ALA A 96 -8.40 -8.99 14.16
N THR A 97 -7.59 -9.74 14.93
CA THR A 97 -6.53 -9.16 15.78
C THR A 97 -5.49 -8.42 14.95
N ALA A 98 -5.00 -9.03 13.86
CA ALA A 98 -4.02 -8.42 12.96
C ALA A 98 -4.59 -7.13 12.34
N PHE A 99 -5.83 -7.17 11.83
CA PHE A 99 -6.50 -5.98 11.31
C PHE A 99 -6.55 -4.84 12.35
N ALA A 100 -7.01 -5.11 13.57
CA ALA A 100 -7.09 -4.10 14.62
C ALA A 100 -5.71 -3.61 15.09
N ALA A 101 -4.74 -4.52 15.23
CA ALA A 101 -3.37 -4.18 15.60
C ALA A 101 -2.72 -3.27 14.55
N SER A 102 -2.89 -3.58 13.26
CA SER A 102 -2.46 -2.75 12.14
C SER A 102 -3.07 -1.34 12.17
N LEU A 103 -4.37 -1.20 12.48
CA LEU A 103 -4.98 0.12 12.66
C LEU A 103 -4.39 0.88 13.86
N VAL A 104 -4.16 0.20 14.99
CA VAL A 104 -3.53 0.81 16.18
C VAL A 104 -2.09 1.23 15.88
N VAL A 105 -1.32 0.45 15.15
CA VAL A 105 0.02 0.81 14.66
C VAL A 105 -0.05 2.07 13.81
N ASN A 106 -0.97 2.13 12.83
CA ASN A 106 -1.17 3.32 12.00
C ASN A 106 -1.47 4.58 12.84
N LEU A 107 -2.31 4.45 13.86
CA LEU A 107 -2.67 5.55 14.76
C LEU A 107 -1.51 5.96 15.68
N LEU A 108 -0.79 5.00 16.25
CA LEU A 108 0.43 5.24 17.03
C LEU A 108 1.46 5.99 16.18
N LEU A 109 1.71 5.51 14.96
CA LEU A 109 2.58 6.15 13.97
C LEU A 109 2.01 7.48 13.46
N LEU A 110 0.80 7.92 13.83
CA LEU A 110 0.34 9.28 13.55
C LEU A 110 0.62 10.25 14.70
N VAL A 111 0.57 9.77 15.93
CA VAL A 111 0.63 10.57 17.17
C VAL A 111 2.00 10.53 17.87
N LEU A 112 2.82 9.50 17.63
CA LEU A 112 4.08 9.28 18.33
C LEU A 112 5.02 10.51 18.23
N LYS A 113 5.48 11.01 19.38
CA LYS A 113 6.53 12.03 19.49
C LYS A 113 7.88 11.35 19.70
N GLU A 114 8.92 11.90 19.07
CA GLU A 114 10.30 11.36 19.03
C GLU A 114 10.88 10.99 20.40
N LYS A 115 10.51 11.72 21.48
CA LYS A 115 11.04 11.50 22.84
C LYS A 115 10.24 10.51 23.70
N SER A 116 9.13 9.93 23.22
CA SER A 116 8.25 9.08 24.06
C SER A 116 8.74 7.63 24.15
N THR A 117 9.38 7.27 25.27
CA THR A 117 9.83 5.88 25.54
C THR A 117 8.65 4.91 25.68
N ILE A 118 7.57 5.33 26.35
CA ILE A 118 6.37 4.50 26.55
C ILE A 118 5.67 4.22 25.22
N GLY A 119 5.52 5.25 24.38
CA GLY A 119 4.87 5.11 23.07
C GLY A 119 5.65 4.20 22.12
N LEU A 120 6.98 4.23 22.17
CA LEU A 120 7.84 3.37 21.37
C LEU A 120 7.73 1.89 21.79
N THR A 121 7.71 1.62 23.10
CA THR A 121 7.51 0.27 23.63
C THR A 121 6.13 -0.26 23.24
N MET A 122 5.08 0.56 23.39
CA MET A 122 3.72 0.20 22.94
C MET A 122 3.69 -0.13 21.44
N LEU A 123 4.28 0.72 20.59
CA LEU A 123 4.38 0.48 19.16
C LEU A 123 5.03 -0.87 18.84
N ARG A 124 6.18 -1.18 19.45
CA ARG A 124 6.87 -2.47 19.27
C ARG A 124 6.00 -3.65 19.68
N THR A 125 5.33 -3.55 20.83
CA THR A 125 4.47 -4.65 21.31
C THR A 125 3.30 -4.92 20.38
N VAL A 126 2.65 -3.87 19.86
CA VAL A 126 1.53 -4.02 18.93
C VAL A 126 2.02 -4.54 17.58
N MET A 127 3.17 -4.11 17.08
CA MET A 127 3.76 -4.64 15.83
C MET A 127 4.11 -6.12 15.93
N VAL A 128 4.64 -6.59 17.06
CA VAL A 128 4.92 -8.02 17.27
C VAL A 128 3.61 -8.82 17.34
N LEU A 129 2.60 -8.30 18.04
CA LEU A 129 1.27 -8.90 18.07
C LEU A 129 0.66 -8.99 16.67
N ASP A 130 0.79 -7.93 15.88
CA ASP A 130 0.30 -7.85 14.49
C ASP A 130 0.92 -8.95 13.61
N VAL A 131 2.25 -9.07 13.62
CA VAL A 131 2.98 -10.10 12.85
C VAL A 131 2.60 -11.52 13.30
N LEU A 132 2.53 -11.77 14.61
CA LEU A 132 2.15 -13.10 15.13
C LEU A 132 0.70 -13.45 14.80
N ALA A 133 -0.21 -12.48 14.91
CA ALA A 133 -1.60 -12.64 14.53
C ALA A 133 -1.74 -12.89 13.02
N LEU A 134 -0.97 -12.19 12.18
CA LEU A 134 -0.95 -12.40 10.73
C LEU A 134 -0.46 -13.82 10.38
N MET A 135 0.62 -14.28 11.01
CA MET A 135 1.17 -15.63 10.81
C MET A 135 0.20 -16.71 11.27
N GLY A 136 -0.46 -16.51 12.41
CA GLY A 136 -1.49 -17.42 12.94
C GLY A 136 -2.69 -17.51 12.00
N ALA A 137 -3.16 -16.36 11.47
CA ALA A 137 -4.23 -16.32 10.49
C ALA A 137 -3.84 -17.07 9.21
N TYR A 138 -2.67 -16.80 8.66
CA TYR A 138 -2.19 -17.48 7.46
C TYR A 138 -2.10 -19.00 7.65
N ALA A 139 -1.51 -19.47 8.76
CA ALA A 139 -1.39 -20.89 9.05
C ALA A 139 -2.75 -21.57 9.20
N ALA A 140 -3.69 -20.93 9.90
CA ALA A 140 -5.01 -21.49 10.13
C ALA A 140 -5.89 -21.49 8.86
N GLY A 141 -5.77 -20.47 8.01
CA GLY A 141 -6.62 -20.30 6.83
C GLY A 141 -6.12 -20.98 5.56
N SER A 142 -4.80 -21.11 5.38
CA SER A 142 -4.22 -21.67 4.15
C SER A 142 -4.08 -23.20 4.19
N CYS A 143 -3.95 -23.81 5.37
CA CYS A 143 -3.72 -25.25 5.51
C CYS A 143 -4.99 -26.08 5.35
N ARG A 144 -4.92 -27.17 4.58
CA ARG A 144 -6.07 -28.05 4.29
C ARG A 144 -5.82 -29.46 4.80
N ASP A 145 -4.71 -30.06 4.38
CA ASP A 145 -4.28 -31.40 4.75
C ASP A 145 -3.21 -31.40 5.87
N LEU A 146 -2.78 -32.59 6.28
CA LEU A 146 -1.77 -32.74 7.33
C LEU A 146 -0.39 -32.26 6.86
N ALA A 147 0.00 -32.50 5.60
CA ALA A 147 1.33 -32.14 5.12
C ALA A 147 1.48 -30.62 4.97
N SER A 148 0.46 -29.93 4.43
CA SER A 148 0.44 -28.45 4.45
C SER A 148 0.50 -27.90 5.87
N THR A 149 -0.29 -28.45 6.80
CA THR A 149 -0.29 -28.01 8.21
C THR A 149 1.09 -28.14 8.84
N ILE A 150 1.77 -29.28 8.66
CA ILE A 150 3.13 -29.51 9.18
C ILE A 150 4.07 -28.48 8.56
N TYR A 151 4.05 -28.34 7.24
CA TYR A 151 4.94 -27.44 6.52
C TYR A 151 4.81 -25.98 6.98
N VAL A 152 3.59 -25.42 7.00
CA VAL A 152 3.37 -24.03 7.40
C VAL A 152 3.67 -23.84 8.88
N SER A 153 3.25 -24.78 9.75
CA SER A 153 3.50 -24.67 11.19
C SER A 153 5.00 -24.70 11.49
N THR A 154 5.78 -25.56 10.81
CA THR A 154 7.24 -25.58 10.97
C THR A 154 7.87 -24.25 10.58
N LEU A 155 7.48 -23.67 9.45
CA LEU A 155 8.00 -22.37 9.02
C LEU A 155 7.60 -21.23 9.96
N VAL A 156 6.35 -21.22 10.42
CA VAL A 156 5.81 -20.22 11.36
C VAL A 156 6.50 -20.30 12.73
N VAL A 157 6.72 -21.51 13.24
CA VAL A 157 7.46 -21.73 14.50
C VAL A 157 8.92 -21.32 14.36
N ALA A 158 9.59 -21.69 13.26
CA ALA A 158 10.97 -21.29 12.99
C ALA A 158 11.12 -19.77 12.93
N LEU A 159 10.21 -19.08 12.23
CA LEU A 159 10.19 -17.62 12.15
C LEU A 159 9.87 -16.96 13.50
N SER A 160 8.93 -17.52 14.27
CA SER A 160 8.60 -17.02 15.62
C SER A 160 9.78 -17.15 16.57
N ALA A 161 10.51 -18.28 16.51
CA ALA A 161 11.73 -18.48 17.27
C ALA A 161 12.83 -17.50 16.84
N TYR A 162 13.01 -17.30 15.53
CA TYR A 162 13.93 -16.31 14.98
C TYR A 162 13.62 -14.88 15.49
N LEU A 163 12.34 -14.49 15.48
CA LEU A 163 11.88 -13.20 15.99
C LEU A 163 12.16 -13.08 17.49
N GLY A 164 11.84 -14.11 18.28
CA GLY A 164 12.12 -14.15 19.72
C GLY A 164 13.61 -13.99 20.03
N ILE A 165 14.48 -14.71 19.31
CA ILE A 165 15.94 -14.61 19.45
C ILE A 165 16.43 -13.19 19.13
N LYS A 166 15.98 -12.59 18.02
CA LYS A 166 16.36 -11.20 17.66
C LYS A 166 15.87 -10.19 18.71
N ILE A 167 14.65 -10.36 19.25
CA ILE A 167 14.14 -9.50 20.33
C ILE A 167 15.00 -9.63 21.59
N ILE A 168 15.31 -10.85 22.04
CA ILE A 168 16.14 -11.10 23.23
C ILE A 168 17.56 -10.52 23.04
N LEU A 169 18.20 -10.79 21.91
CA LEU A 169 19.53 -10.24 21.59
C LEU A 169 19.54 -8.71 21.57
N SER A 170 18.46 -8.08 21.10
CA SER A 170 18.32 -6.62 21.11
C SER A 170 18.20 -6.02 22.51
N GLN A 171 17.66 -6.79 23.48
CA GLN A 171 17.55 -6.39 24.88
C GLN A 171 18.89 -6.58 25.60
N THR A 172 19.59 -7.69 25.36
CA THR A 172 20.90 -8.00 25.99
C THR A 172 22.01 -7.07 25.49
N GLY A 173 22.01 -6.70 24.20
CA GLY A 173 23.00 -5.77 23.64
C GLY A 173 22.93 -4.33 24.17
N ARG A 174 21.89 -3.99 24.94
CA ARG A 174 21.72 -2.68 25.60
C ARG A 174 22.44 -2.59 26.95
N ASN A 175 22.91 -3.72 27.50
CA ASN A 175 23.51 -3.82 28.83
C ASN A 175 25.05 -3.84 28.85
N HIS A 176 25.72 -3.82 27.70
CA HIS A 176 27.17 -3.68 27.66
C HIS A 176 27.57 -2.21 27.47
N PRO A 177 28.35 -1.60 28.39
CA PRO A 177 28.96 -0.31 28.14
C PRO A 177 29.91 -0.46 26.95
N ALA A 178 29.84 0.49 26.02
CA ALA A 178 30.67 0.50 24.83
C ALA A 178 32.16 0.48 25.23
N THR A 179 32.79 -0.69 25.12
CA THR A 179 34.24 -0.76 25.05
C THR A 179 34.66 -0.13 23.73
N ALA A 180 35.54 0.86 23.84
CA ALA A 180 36.04 1.66 22.73
C ALA A 180 36.43 0.80 21.54
N SER A 181 35.83 1.06 20.38
CA SER A 181 36.41 0.62 19.10
C SER A 181 37.69 1.41 18.84
N PRO A 182 38.73 0.79 18.28
CA PRO A 182 39.97 1.48 17.91
C PRO A 182 39.66 2.58 16.90
N ALA A 183 40.30 3.73 17.10
CA ALA A 183 40.23 4.87 16.21
C ALA A 183 40.66 4.50 14.78
N GLY A 184 39.90 4.96 13.78
CA GLY A 184 40.33 5.00 12.38
C GLY A 184 39.22 4.64 11.39
N GLY A 185 38.45 5.65 10.97
CA GLY A 185 37.42 5.52 9.94
C GLY A 185 36.12 6.14 10.39
N GLN A 186 35.96 7.44 10.16
CA GLN A 186 34.64 8.06 10.21
C GLN A 186 33.84 7.43 9.06
N PRO A 187 32.69 6.77 9.31
CA PRO A 187 31.90 6.20 8.21
C PRO A 187 31.59 7.32 7.22
N ASP A 188 31.91 7.10 5.94
CA ASP A 188 31.62 8.06 4.89
C ASP A 188 30.10 8.30 4.88
N LYS A 189 29.69 9.57 4.87
CA LYS A 189 28.26 9.94 4.85
C LYS A 189 27.50 9.34 3.65
N ASP A 190 28.22 9.06 2.57
CA ASP A 190 27.68 8.45 1.36
C ASP A 190 27.26 6.98 1.60
N ASP A 191 28.00 6.22 2.42
CA ASP A 191 27.66 4.82 2.73
C ASP A 191 26.41 4.70 3.63
N ASP A 192 26.21 5.66 4.55
CA ASP A 192 25.04 5.69 5.45
C ASP A 192 23.74 6.06 4.72
N ASP A 193 23.80 6.89 3.67
CA ASP A 193 22.61 7.30 2.89
C ASP A 193 22.16 6.19 1.92
N ASP A 194 23.13 5.54 1.25
CA ASP A 194 22.88 4.37 0.39
C ASP A 194 22.24 3.21 1.18
N ASP A 195 22.71 2.96 2.41
CA ASP A 195 22.18 1.93 3.31
C ASP A 195 20.71 2.21 3.71
N ASN A 196 20.38 3.47 3.99
CA ASN A 196 19.01 3.87 4.30
C ASN A 196 18.09 3.75 3.08
N GLN A 197 18.54 4.17 1.91
CA GLN A 197 17.79 4.06 0.66
C GLN A 197 17.45 2.59 0.35
N LEU A 198 18.43 1.69 0.43
CA LEU A 198 18.23 0.27 0.20
C LEU A 198 17.28 -0.37 1.22
N ARG A 199 17.38 0.01 2.50
CA ARG A 199 16.44 -0.44 3.55
C ARG A 199 15.00 -0.07 3.23
N LYS A 200 14.75 1.13 2.70
CA LYS A 200 13.41 1.57 2.28
C LYS A 200 12.85 0.69 1.17
N VAL A 201 13.65 0.47 0.11
CA VAL A 201 13.26 -0.37 -1.03
C VAL A 201 12.97 -1.80 -0.60
N LEU A 202 13.83 -2.39 0.23
CA LEU A 202 13.67 -3.77 0.70
C LEU A 202 12.42 -3.97 1.55
N MET A 203 12.09 -3.00 2.39
CA MET A 203 10.88 -3.06 3.20
C MET A 203 9.63 -2.87 2.34
N LEU A 204 9.66 -2.04 1.28
CA LEU A 204 8.55 -1.94 0.35
C LEU A 204 8.33 -3.25 -0.43
N LEU A 205 9.41 -3.88 -0.91
CA LEU A 205 9.38 -5.20 -1.55
C LEU A 205 8.79 -6.26 -0.63
N ALA A 206 9.29 -6.33 0.60
CA ALA A 206 8.88 -7.35 1.54
C ALA A 206 7.43 -7.17 1.97
N THR A 207 7.01 -5.93 2.21
CA THR A 207 5.61 -5.58 2.51
C THR A 207 4.68 -6.05 1.39
N PHE A 208 5.03 -5.76 0.14
CA PHE A 208 4.31 -6.19 -1.04
C PHE A 208 4.23 -7.73 -1.16
N ALA A 209 5.36 -8.40 -1.01
CA ALA A 209 5.41 -9.86 -1.10
C ALA A 209 4.56 -10.50 0.00
N THR A 210 4.59 -9.95 1.23
CA THR A 210 3.76 -10.40 2.35
C THR A 210 2.26 -10.26 2.04
N GLU A 211 1.83 -9.11 1.51
CA GLU A 211 0.42 -8.86 1.18
C GLU A 211 -0.15 -9.86 0.16
N ILE A 212 0.54 -10.00 -0.97
CA ILE A 212 0.06 -10.80 -2.08
C ILE A 212 0.04 -12.26 -1.71
N THR A 213 1.11 -12.73 -1.06
CA THR A 213 1.19 -14.12 -0.66
C THR A 213 0.20 -14.43 0.45
N TYR A 214 -0.10 -13.48 1.35
CA TYR A 214 -1.15 -13.63 2.35
C TYR A 214 -2.53 -13.79 1.69
N THR A 215 -2.92 -12.85 0.82
CA THR A 215 -4.22 -12.87 0.15
C THR A 215 -4.39 -14.10 -0.75
N ALA A 216 -3.37 -14.42 -1.54
CA ALA A 216 -3.38 -15.57 -2.44
C ALA A 216 -3.28 -16.93 -1.72
N GLY A 217 -2.66 -16.99 -0.55
CA GLY A 217 -2.62 -18.22 0.24
C GLY A 217 -3.95 -18.54 0.91
N LEU A 218 -4.78 -17.53 1.16
CA LEU A 218 -6.14 -17.69 1.70
C LEU A 218 -7.21 -17.88 0.62
N SER A 219 -6.91 -17.50 -0.63
CA SER A 219 -7.76 -17.65 -1.80
C SER A 219 -7.00 -18.39 -2.91
N PRO A 220 -7.08 -19.73 -2.99
CA PRO A 220 -6.35 -20.51 -3.97
C PRO A 220 -6.81 -20.14 -5.40
N PRO A 221 -5.99 -20.43 -6.42
CA PRO A 221 -6.31 -20.02 -7.79
C PRO A 221 -7.60 -20.69 -8.27
N GLY A 222 -8.54 -19.89 -8.78
CA GLY A 222 -9.89 -20.34 -9.14
C GLY A 222 -10.91 -20.38 -7.99
N GLY A 223 -10.49 -20.11 -6.75
CA GLY A 223 -11.39 -20.03 -5.60
C GLY A 223 -11.75 -21.39 -4.99
N PHE A 224 -12.94 -21.45 -4.39
CA PHE A 224 -13.46 -22.59 -3.65
C PHE A 224 -14.76 -23.08 -4.28
N GLN A 225 -14.97 -24.39 -4.21
CA GLN A 225 -16.25 -25.03 -4.52
C GLN A 225 -17.23 -24.95 -3.33
N ASP A 226 -18.47 -25.38 -3.56
CA ASP A 226 -19.55 -25.42 -2.57
C ASP A 226 -19.24 -26.31 -1.34
N ASP A 227 -18.31 -27.26 -1.47
CA ASP A 227 -17.82 -28.11 -0.37
C ASP A 227 -16.66 -27.48 0.42
N GLY A 228 -16.15 -26.33 -0.04
CA GLY A 228 -15.05 -25.58 0.56
C GLY A 228 -13.65 -26.05 0.14
N ASP A 229 -13.56 -27.02 -0.77
CA ASP A 229 -12.30 -27.45 -1.36
C ASP A 229 -11.88 -26.53 -2.52
N PRO A 230 -10.57 -26.36 -2.78
CA PRO A 230 -10.10 -25.55 -3.90
C PRO A 230 -10.54 -26.12 -5.26
N THR A 231 -11.03 -25.26 -6.16
CA THR A 231 -11.56 -25.69 -7.47
C THR A 231 -10.53 -26.42 -8.35
N LEU A 232 -9.23 -26.16 -8.16
CA LEU A 232 -8.16 -26.87 -8.88
C LEU A 232 -7.86 -28.28 -8.34
N GLN A 233 -8.32 -28.61 -7.14
CA GLN A 233 -8.10 -29.93 -6.54
C GLN A 233 -9.05 -30.97 -7.13
N SER A 234 -10.31 -30.60 -7.35
CA SER A 234 -11.38 -31.46 -7.86
C SER A 234 -11.21 -31.84 -9.35
N SER A 235 -10.50 -31.03 -10.13
CA SER A 235 -10.27 -31.26 -11.57
C SER A 235 -9.06 -32.13 -11.91
N GLY A 236 -8.44 -32.78 -10.90
CA GLY A 236 -7.25 -33.62 -11.11
C GLY A 236 -5.96 -32.83 -11.39
N GLN A 237 -5.98 -31.50 -11.25
CA GLN A 237 -4.83 -30.61 -11.43
C GLN A 237 -4.06 -30.34 -10.12
N SER A 238 -4.09 -31.29 -9.18
CA SER A 238 -3.56 -31.15 -7.82
C SER A 238 -2.07 -30.80 -7.80
N ALA A 239 -1.27 -31.24 -8.78
CA ALA A 239 0.15 -30.89 -8.87
C ALA A 239 0.39 -29.37 -8.98
N ARG A 240 -0.50 -28.64 -9.69
CA ARG A 240 -0.40 -27.19 -9.85
C ARG A 240 -0.77 -26.45 -8.57
N LEU A 241 -1.84 -26.89 -7.91
CA LEU A 241 -2.25 -26.35 -6.62
C LEU A 241 -1.18 -26.57 -5.56
N ILE A 242 -0.56 -27.77 -5.54
CA ILE A 242 0.55 -28.11 -4.67
C ILE A 242 1.75 -27.19 -4.92
N ALA A 243 2.18 -27.05 -6.19
CA ALA A 243 3.29 -26.17 -6.55
C ALA A 243 3.01 -24.71 -6.16
N PHE A 244 1.80 -24.22 -6.44
CA PHE A 244 1.34 -22.90 -6.02
C PHE A 244 1.46 -22.72 -4.50
N PHE A 245 0.91 -23.66 -3.72
CA PHE A 245 0.87 -23.56 -2.27
C PHE A 245 2.26 -23.49 -1.63
N TYR A 246 3.17 -24.37 -2.04
CA TYR A 246 4.54 -24.40 -1.51
C TYR A 246 5.31 -23.14 -1.91
N CYS A 247 5.26 -22.72 -3.19
CA CYS A 247 5.92 -21.50 -3.65
C CYS A 247 5.35 -20.22 -3.00
N ASN A 248 4.04 -20.14 -2.81
CA ASN A 248 3.40 -18.99 -2.19
C ASN A 248 3.76 -18.89 -0.70
N THR A 249 3.74 -20.02 0.01
CA THR A 249 4.06 -20.07 1.44
C THR A 249 5.54 -19.77 1.71
N THR A 250 6.46 -20.29 0.88
CA THR A 250 7.89 -19.92 1.01
C THR A 250 8.08 -18.43 0.78
N ALA A 251 7.41 -17.85 -0.22
CA ALA A 251 7.48 -16.42 -0.47
C ALA A 251 6.91 -15.58 0.69
N PHE A 252 5.78 -15.99 1.28
CA PHE A 252 5.21 -15.36 2.47
C PHE A 252 6.21 -15.33 3.62
N VAL A 253 6.74 -16.49 4.01
CA VAL A 253 7.67 -16.59 5.15
C VAL A 253 8.98 -15.88 4.86
N ALA A 254 9.53 -16.01 3.64
CA ALA A 254 10.74 -15.31 3.24
C ALA A 254 10.56 -13.79 3.27
N SER A 255 9.40 -13.26 2.87
CA SER A 255 9.10 -11.83 2.95
C SER A 255 9.07 -11.32 4.41
N LEU A 256 8.53 -12.09 5.34
CA LEU A 256 8.58 -11.76 6.78
C LEU A 256 10.02 -11.83 7.34
N CYS A 257 10.83 -12.80 6.87
CA CYS A 257 12.26 -12.87 7.19
C CYS A 257 13.07 -11.66 6.68
N ILE A 258 12.56 -10.91 5.68
CA ILE A 258 13.16 -9.64 5.23
C ILE A 258 12.72 -8.50 6.17
N ILE A 259 11.45 -8.44 6.55
CA ILE A 259 10.90 -7.37 7.41
C ILE A 259 11.56 -7.38 8.80
N VAL A 260 11.70 -8.55 9.43
CA VAL A 260 12.18 -8.67 10.82
C VAL A 260 13.58 -8.06 11.04
N PRO A 261 14.61 -8.36 10.23
CA PRO A 261 15.94 -7.77 10.36
C PRO A 261 15.97 -6.28 10.00
N LEU A 262 15.14 -5.86 9.04
CA LEU A 262 14.97 -4.46 8.64
C LEU A 262 14.31 -3.62 9.73
N LEU A 263 13.79 -4.22 10.80
CA LEU A 263 13.33 -3.52 12.00
C LEU A 263 14.46 -3.30 13.04
N SER A 264 15.70 -3.72 12.78
CA SER A 264 16.83 -3.57 13.73
C SER A 264 17.77 -2.41 13.38
N SER A 265 18.50 -1.85 14.36
CA SER A 265 19.31 -0.64 14.19
C SER A 265 20.73 -0.86 13.64
N ARG A 266 21.08 -2.05 13.12
CA ARG A 266 22.46 -2.36 12.68
C ARG A 266 22.48 -3.01 11.29
N LEU A 267 22.34 -2.21 10.23
CA LEU A 267 22.22 -2.70 8.85
C LEU A 267 23.51 -3.30 8.27
N GLN A 268 24.67 -2.70 8.58
CA GLN A 268 25.98 -3.05 7.99
C GLN A 268 26.41 -4.52 8.10
N ARG A 269 25.80 -5.31 9.02
CA ARG A 269 26.11 -6.75 9.18
C ARG A 269 25.04 -7.69 8.61
N ILE A 270 23.95 -7.15 8.07
CA ILE A 270 22.72 -7.90 7.72
C ILE A 270 22.62 -8.18 6.20
N TYR A 271 23.44 -7.53 5.36
CA TYR A 271 23.36 -7.66 3.90
C TYR A 271 23.47 -9.10 3.38
N VAL A 272 24.43 -9.87 3.89
CA VAL A 272 24.60 -11.27 3.48
C VAL A 272 23.43 -12.15 3.95
N GLU A 273 22.81 -11.80 5.09
CA GLU A 273 21.64 -12.51 5.62
C GLU A 273 20.37 -12.26 4.80
N LEU A 274 20.27 -11.13 4.08
CA LEU A 274 19.06 -10.71 3.35
C LEU A 274 18.95 -11.25 1.91
N TYR A 275 20.08 -11.50 1.23
CA TYR A 275 20.06 -11.98 -0.17
C TYR A 275 19.29 -13.29 -0.34
N GLY A 276 19.48 -14.24 0.59
CA GLY A 276 18.77 -15.52 0.57
C GLY A 276 17.25 -15.35 0.62
N PRO A 277 16.70 -14.70 1.66
CA PRO A 277 15.26 -14.40 1.76
C PRO A 277 14.70 -13.62 0.56
N ILE A 278 15.43 -12.62 0.02
CA ILE A 278 14.98 -11.85 -1.16
C ILE A 278 14.81 -12.76 -2.38
N LEU A 279 15.81 -13.60 -2.67
CA LEU A 279 15.74 -14.52 -3.79
C LEU A 279 14.61 -15.53 -3.59
N ILE A 280 14.49 -16.12 -2.40
CA ILE A 280 13.41 -17.07 -2.09
C ILE A 280 12.03 -16.40 -2.25
N ALA A 281 11.87 -15.15 -1.81
CA ALA A 281 10.62 -14.41 -1.96
C ALA A 281 10.26 -14.16 -3.43
N LEU A 282 11.19 -13.67 -4.25
CA LEU A 282 10.96 -13.40 -5.66
C LEU A 282 10.70 -14.68 -6.47
N PHE A 283 11.52 -15.72 -6.29
CA PHE A 283 11.33 -17.00 -6.98
C PHE A 283 10.05 -17.71 -6.53
N GLY A 284 9.72 -17.66 -5.23
CA GLY A 284 8.47 -18.19 -4.72
C GLY A 284 7.25 -17.48 -5.31
N LEU A 285 7.30 -16.14 -5.41
CA LEU A 285 6.22 -15.36 -6.04
C LEU A 285 6.05 -15.71 -7.53
N MET A 286 7.15 -15.77 -8.28
CA MET A 286 7.12 -16.11 -9.72
C MET A 286 6.67 -17.56 -9.95
N GLY A 287 7.11 -18.50 -9.11
CA GLY A 287 6.70 -19.90 -9.15
C GLY A 287 5.21 -20.07 -8.83
N ALA A 288 4.72 -19.38 -7.79
CA ALA A 288 3.31 -19.37 -7.43
C ALA A 288 2.46 -18.77 -8.55
N TYR A 289 2.85 -17.61 -9.09
CA TYR A 289 2.14 -16.99 -10.23
C TYR A 289 2.05 -17.95 -11.42
N THR A 290 3.17 -18.59 -11.80
CA THR A 290 3.22 -19.51 -12.93
C THR A 290 2.28 -20.71 -12.71
N ALA A 291 2.36 -21.34 -11.54
CA ALA A 291 1.54 -22.49 -11.19
C ALA A 291 0.04 -22.14 -11.15
N GLY A 292 -0.31 -21.02 -10.52
CA GLY A 292 -1.68 -20.58 -10.29
C GLY A 292 -2.38 -20.05 -11.53
N SER A 293 -1.69 -19.25 -12.36
CA SER A 293 -2.28 -18.58 -13.52
C SER A 293 -2.39 -19.44 -14.78
N SER A 294 -1.47 -20.41 -14.99
CA SER A 294 -1.17 -20.81 -16.37
C SER A 294 -2.20 -21.66 -17.13
N ARG A 295 -2.72 -22.83 -16.75
CA ARG A 295 -3.72 -23.63 -17.52
C ARG A 295 -3.25 -24.47 -18.72
N ASP A 296 -2.22 -24.12 -19.51
CA ASP A 296 -1.68 -25.03 -20.53
C ASP A 296 -0.16 -24.94 -20.69
N LEU A 297 0.44 -25.84 -21.48
CA LEU A 297 1.89 -25.85 -21.69
C LEU A 297 2.40 -24.59 -22.40
N LYS A 298 1.59 -23.94 -23.24
CA LYS A 298 2.00 -22.73 -23.97
C LYS A 298 2.05 -21.53 -23.04
N THR A 299 1.07 -21.37 -22.16
CA THR A 299 1.03 -20.33 -21.14
C THR A 299 2.11 -20.53 -20.10
N ILE A 300 2.35 -21.78 -19.66
CA ILE A 300 3.50 -22.12 -18.79
C ILE A 300 4.82 -21.75 -19.48
N ALA A 301 5.04 -22.18 -20.72
CA ALA A 301 6.27 -21.90 -21.45
C ALA A 301 6.49 -20.39 -21.65
N TYR A 302 5.43 -19.64 -21.90
CA TYR A 302 5.48 -18.19 -22.03
C TYR A 302 5.93 -17.50 -20.73
N VAL A 303 5.30 -17.82 -19.59
CA VAL A 303 5.67 -17.23 -18.30
C VAL A 303 7.09 -17.64 -17.92
N ILE A 304 7.47 -18.91 -18.11
CA ILE A 304 8.84 -19.37 -17.87
C ILE A 304 9.85 -18.64 -18.76
N ALA A 305 9.53 -18.38 -20.03
CA ALA A 305 10.41 -17.63 -20.92
C ALA A 305 10.60 -16.17 -20.44
N LEU A 306 9.53 -15.52 -19.98
CA LEU A 306 9.61 -14.20 -19.35
C LEU A 306 10.49 -14.23 -18.08
N VAL A 307 10.28 -15.21 -17.20
CA VAL A 307 11.09 -15.43 -16.00
C VAL A 307 12.56 -15.66 -16.35
N ALA A 308 12.85 -16.49 -17.35
CA ALA A 308 14.20 -16.76 -17.83
C ALA A 308 14.86 -15.49 -18.38
N ALA A 309 14.12 -14.64 -19.09
CA ALA A 309 14.62 -13.34 -19.54
C ALA A 309 15.03 -12.45 -18.36
N VAL A 310 14.26 -12.44 -17.26
CA VAL A 310 14.66 -11.75 -16.01
C VAL A 310 15.96 -12.32 -15.45
N LEU A 311 16.12 -13.64 -15.43
CA LEU A 311 17.33 -14.28 -14.90
C LEU A 311 18.57 -13.98 -15.74
N VAL A 312 18.44 -14.04 -17.07
CA VAL A 312 19.52 -13.67 -18.00
C VAL A 312 19.92 -12.21 -17.77
N TYR A 313 18.93 -11.32 -17.59
CA TYR A 313 19.19 -9.92 -17.31
C TYR A 313 19.91 -9.70 -15.97
N ILE A 314 19.46 -10.36 -14.89
CA ILE A 314 20.11 -10.31 -13.57
C ILE A 314 21.54 -10.81 -13.67
N LEU A 315 21.77 -11.93 -14.37
CA LEU A 315 23.10 -12.50 -14.58
C LEU A 315 24.00 -11.53 -15.34
N LEU A 316 23.49 -10.91 -16.41
CA LEU A 316 24.21 -9.91 -17.19
C LEU A 316 24.60 -8.70 -16.33
N ALA A 317 23.67 -8.19 -15.53
CA ALA A 317 23.93 -7.09 -14.59
C ALA A 317 24.99 -7.45 -13.55
N LEU A 318 24.95 -8.69 -13.03
CA LEU A 318 25.93 -9.20 -12.08
C LEU A 318 27.33 -9.38 -12.70
N VAL A 319 27.41 -9.84 -13.95
CA VAL A 319 28.67 -9.94 -14.72
C VAL A 319 29.27 -8.55 -14.97
N ILE A 320 28.46 -7.55 -15.34
CA ILE A 320 28.90 -6.15 -15.50
C ILE A 320 29.42 -5.62 -14.15
N ALA A 321 28.70 -5.86 -13.06
CA ALA A 321 29.12 -5.46 -11.72
C ALA A 321 30.46 -6.10 -11.29
N LEU A 322 30.66 -7.39 -11.58
CA LEU A 322 31.90 -8.12 -11.28
C LEU A 322 33.08 -7.61 -12.11
N LYS A 323 32.91 -7.39 -13.42
CA LYS A 323 33.94 -6.79 -14.28
C LYS A 323 34.39 -5.42 -13.75
N LYS A 324 33.44 -4.61 -13.27
CA LYS A 324 33.73 -3.29 -12.71
C LYS A 324 34.40 -3.36 -11.33
N LYS A 325 34.04 -4.34 -10.48
CA LYS A 325 34.70 -4.56 -9.19
C LYS A 325 36.17 -4.98 -9.36
N ILE A 326 36.48 -5.74 -10.41
CA ILE A 326 37.84 -6.12 -10.79
C ILE A 326 38.61 -4.93 -11.41
N GLY A 327 37.94 -4.06 -12.17
CA GLY A 327 38.52 -2.83 -12.72
C GLY A 327 38.80 -1.72 -11.69
N ARG A 328 38.24 -1.80 -10.48
CA ARG A 328 38.45 -0.80 -9.40
C ARG A 328 39.74 -0.98 -8.59
N THR A 329 40.63 -1.89 -9.00
CA THR A 329 41.96 -2.04 -8.38
C THR A 329 43.02 -1.09 -8.95
N GLY A 330 42.67 -0.19 -9.88
CA GLY A 330 43.59 0.82 -10.38
C GLY A 330 42.92 1.79 -11.34
N GLU A 331 42.31 2.85 -10.80
CA GLU A 331 42.30 4.21 -11.35
C GLU A 331 41.37 5.05 -10.49
N ARG A 332 41.93 6.10 -9.91
CA ARG A 332 41.21 7.08 -9.09
C ARG A 332 41.50 8.42 -9.73
N ASP A 333 40.73 8.80 -10.75
CA ASP A 333 40.87 10.10 -11.39
C ASP A 333 39.52 10.80 -11.64
N SER A 334 39.28 11.82 -10.81
CA SER A 334 39.16 13.23 -11.20
C SER A 334 38.29 13.67 -12.39
N GLU A 335 37.06 13.16 -12.54
CA GLU A 335 36.03 13.87 -13.33
C GLU A 335 34.65 13.82 -12.64
N THR A 336 34.42 14.66 -11.63
CA THR A 336 33.05 14.90 -11.10
C THR A 336 32.92 16.29 -10.45
N ALA A 337 33.49 17.33 -11.06
CA ALA A 337 33.48 18.67 -10.44
C ALA A 337 33.11 19.83 -11.40
N ARG A 338 32.42 19.58 -12.52
CA ARG A 338 32.08 20.66 -13.47
C ARG A 338 30.64 20.75 -13.99
N ASP A 339 29.67 20.06 -13.39
CA ASP A 339 28.24 20.20 -13.77
C ASP A 339 27.28 20.38 -12.59
N GLU A 340 27.70 21.05 -11.51
CA GLU A 340 26.81 21.45 -10.40
C GLU A 340 26.96 22.95 -10.05
N ILE A 341 26.78 23.85 -11.02
CA ILE A 341 26.51 25.26 -10.72
C ILE A 341 25.44 25.77 -11.69
N LEU A 342 24.17 25.44 -11.42
CA LEU A 342 22.94 26.21 -11.75
C LEU A 342 21.68 25.32 -11.69
N ALA A 343 21.35 24.81 -10.50
CA ALA A 343 19.99 24.42 -10.19
C ALA A 343 19.81 24.38 -8.67
N GLN A 344 19.11 25.37 -8.09
CA GLN A 344 18.41 25.15 -6.83
C GLN A 344 17.16 24.32 -7.14
N PRO A 345 17.03 23.06 -6.67
CA PRO A 345 15.76 22.39 -6.68
C PRO A 345 15.02 22.80 -5.41
N ASP A 346 13.91 23.50 -5.62
CA ASP A 346 12.91 23.77 -4.58
C ASP A 346 12.32 22.41 -4.13
N GLY A 347 12.89 21.79 -3.08
CA GLY A 347 12.53 20.45 -2.59
C GLY A 347 11.05 20.27 -2.22
N GLN A 348 10.29 21.36 -2.20
CA GLN A 348 8.83 21.36 -2.08
C GLN A 348 8.09 20.87 -3.33
N LYS A 349 8.59 21.12 -4.56
CA LYS A 349 7.89 20.75 -5.80
C LYS A 349 7.97 19.26 -6.10
N LEU A 350 8.99 18.59 -5.60
CA LEU A 350 9.19 17.14 -5.76
C LEU A 350 8.11 16.35 -5.00
N LYS A 351 7.82 16.73 -3.74
CA LYS A 351 6.81 16.08 -2.88
C LYS A 351 5.37 16.13 -3.38
N ALA A 352 4.98 17.16 -4.14
CA ALA A 352 3.62 17.24 -4.67
C ALA A 352 3.38 16.20 -5.78
N LYS A 353 4.42 15.88 -6.56
CA LYS A 353 4.36 14.84 -7.59
C LYS A 353 4.14 13.47 -6.98
N ASP A 354 4.90 13.16 -5.92
CA ASP A 354 4.87 11.87 -5.24
C ASP A 354 3.44 11.53 -4.77
N PHE A 355 2.70 12.52 -4.24
CA PHE A 355 1.31 12.33 -3.83
C PHE A 355 0.31 12.14 -4.98
N VAL A 356 0.43 12.93 -6.04
CA VAL A 356 -0.45 12.82 -7.22
C VAL A 356 -0.29 11.44 -7.85
N LEU A 357 0.96 10.99 -7.90
CA LEU A 357 1.36 9.74 -8.50
C LEU A 357 0.94 8.54 -7.65
N LEU A 358 1.10 8.62 -6.33
CA LEU A 358 0.56 7.64 -5.40
C LEU A 358 -0.97 7.48 -5.56
N LEU A 359 -1.69 8.60 -5.65
CA LEU A 359 -3.14 8.59 -5.84
C LEU A 359 -3.54 7.96 -7.18
N ALA A 360 -2.89 8.34 -8.27
CA ALA A 360 -3.18 7.80 -9.60
C ALA A 360 -2.83 6.31 -9.72
N THR A 361 -1.72 5.91 -9.09
CA THR A 361 -1.29 4.51 -9.03
C THR A 361 -2.33 3.68 -8.29
N LEU A 362 -2.80 4.16 -7.12
CA LEU A 362 -3.89 3.54 -6.39
C LEU A 362 -5.20 3.47 -7.18
N ALA A 363 -5.62 4.58 -7.78
CA ALA A 363 -6.85 4.64 -8.54
C ALA A 363 -6.80 3.67 -9.73
N ALA A 364 -5.64 3.55 -10.42
CA ALA A 364 -5.43 2.54 -11.44
C ALA A 364 -5.57 1.10 -10.89
N SER A 365 -5.04 0.79 -9.71
CA SER A 365 -5.12 -0.57 -9.17
C SER A 365 -6.53 -1.00 -8.78
N ILE A 366 -7.26 -0.14 -8.07
CA ILE A 366 -8.60 -0.48 -7.60
C ILE A 366 -9.60 -0.54 -8.75
N THR A 367 -9.45 0.32 -9.75
CA THR A 367 -10.31 0.33 -10.95
C THR A 367 -9.97 -0.83 -11.88
N TYR A 368 -8.70 -1.24 -11.95
CA TYR A 368 -8.28 -2.45 -12.67
C TYR A 368 -8.96 -3.68 -12.09
N GLN A 369 -8.83 -3.92 -10.78
CA GLN A 369 -9.48 -5.04 -10.10
C GLN A 369 -11.00 -5.02 -10.30
N ALA A 370 -11.66 -3.89 -10.02
CA ALA A 370 -13.10 -3.75 -10.16
C ALA A 370 -13.61 -3.91 -11.60
N GLY A 371 -12.78 -3.62 -12.61
CA GLY A 371 -13.15 -3.83 -14.01
C GLY A 371 -13.10 -5.30 -14.43
N LEU A 372 -12.23 -6.10 -13.81
CA LEU A 372 -12.09 -7.52 -14.09
C LEU A 372 -13.05 -8.39 -13.26
N ASP A 373 -13.39 -7.94 -12.05
CA ASP A 373 -14.39 -8.54 -11.16
C ASP A 373 -15.56 -7.55 -10.93
N PRO A 374 -16.57 -7.54 -11.80
CA PRO A 374 -17.63 -6.53 -11.78
C PRO A 374 -18.56 -6.67 -10.57
N PRO A 375 -19.14 -5.56 -10.08
CA PRO A 375 -20.12 -5.60 -9.00
C PRO A 375 -21.32 -6.46 -9.42
N GLY A 376 -21.85 -7.21 -8.45
CA GLY A 376 -22.93 -8.18 -8.67
C GLY A 376 -22.47 -9.52 -9.22
N GLY A 377 -21.17 -9.70 -9.48
CA GLY A 377 -20.61 -10.98 -9.91
C GLY A 377 -20.88 -11.28 -11.39
N VAL A 378 -20.61 -12.53 -11.76
CA VAL A 378 -20.76 -13.05 -13.11
C VAL A 378 -21.59 -14.32 -13.10
N TRP A 379 -22.32 -14.57 -14.19
CA TRP A 379 -23.14 -15.77 -14.32
C TRP A 379 -22.28 -17.04 -14.31
N SER A 380 -22.68 -18.03 -13.52
CA SER A 380 -21.98 -19.32 -13.43
C SER A 380 -22.38 -20.30 -14.55
N GLU A 381 -23.58 -20.14 -15.13
CA GLU A 381 -24.15 -21.01 -16.16
C GLU A 381 -24.73 -20.21 -17.34
N ASP A 382 -25.05 -20.89 -18.44
CA ASP A 382 -25.79 -20.29 -19.56
C ASP A 382 -27.30 -20.29 -19.24
N GLY A 383 -27.98 -19.22 -19.66
CA GLY A 383 -29.43 -19.11 -19.51
C GLY A 383 -30.06 -18.24 -20.61
N ASP A 384 -31.36 -17.97 -20.46
CA ASP A 384 -32.08 -17.13 -21.41
C ASP A 384 -31.62 -15.67 -21.30
N GLY A 385 -30.89 -15.22 -22.33
CA GLY A 385 -30.42 -13.83 -22.44
C GLY A 385 -29.08 -13.53 -21.76
N HIS A 386 -28.36 -14.54 -21.24
CA HIS A 386 -27.02 -14.38 -20.68
C HIS A 386 -26.15 -15.63 -20.87
N LYS A 387 -24.83 -15.45 -20.88
CA LYS A 387 -23.87 -16.57 -20.95
C LYS A 387 -23.05 -16.66 -19.67
N ALA A 388 -22.55 -17.85 -19.38
CA ALA A 388 -21.59 -18.06 -18.31
C ALA A 388 -20.39 -17.13 -18.48
N GLY A 389 -20.04 -16.45 -17.41
CA GLY A 389 -19.01 -15.43 -17.38
C GLY A 389 -19.49 -14.05 -17.81
N ASP A 390 -20.75 -13.79 -18.12
CA ASP A 390 -21.29 -12.42 -18.32
C ASP A 390 -21.60 -11.75 -16.96
N PRO A 391 -21.55 -10.41 -16.82
CA PRO A 391 -21.78 -9.72 -15.56
C PRO A 391 -23.27 -9.75 -15.23
N ILE A 392 -23.63 -10.13 -14.01
CA ILE A 392 -25.04 -10.30 -13.66
C ILE A 392 -25.79 -8.96 -13.69
N LEU A 393 -25.16 -7.88 -13.23
CA LEU A 393 -25.79 -6.55 -13.28
C LEU A 393 -26.01 -6.03 -14.71
N LEU A 394 -25.29 -6.54 -15.71
CA LEU A 394 -25.53 -6.14 -17.10
C LEU A 394 -26.90 -6.64 -17.58
N SER A 395 -27.28 -7.87 -17.20
CA SER A 395 -28.58 -8.45 -17.54
C SER A 395 -29.71 -7.97 -16.62
N THR A 396 -29.46 -7.82 -15.32
CA THR A 396 -30.53 -7.47 -14.36
C THR A 396 -30.75 -5.96 -14.21
N HIS A 397 -29.68 -5.16 -14.25
CA HIS A 397 -29.71 -3.72 -13.98
C HIS A 397 -28.78 -2.93 -14.93
N ALA A 398 -28.97 -3.11 -16.23
CA ALA A 398 -28.09 -2.59 -17.29
C ALA A 398 -27.67 -1.12 -17.14
N LYS A 399 -28.58 -0.23 -16.68
CA LYS A 399 -28.28 1.20 -16.48
C LYS A 399 -27.22 1.43 -15.40
N HIS A 400 -27.33 0.72 -14.26
CA HIS A 400 -26.37 0.82 -13.16
C HIS A 400 -25.03 0.22 -13.56
N TYR A 401 -25.03 -0.95 -14.21
CA TYR A 401 -23.81 -1.55 -14.71
C TYR A 401 -23.09 -0.67 -15.73
N LYS A 402 -23.81 -0.10 -16.72
CA LYS A 402 -23.21 0.80 -17.71
C LYS A 402 -22.61 2.05 -17.05
N ALA A 403 -23.31 2.65 -16.09
CA ALA A 403 -22.78 3.79 -15.33
C ALA A 403 -21.50 3.43 -14.56
N PHE A 404 -21.51 2.29 -13.86
CA PHE A 404 -20.32 1.75 -13.18
C PHE A 404 -19.16 1.55 -14.17
N PHE A 405 -19.40 0.84 -15.27
CA PHE A 405 -18.39 0.50 -16.27
C PHE A 405 -17.72 1.75 -16.85
N TYR A 406 -18.51 2.71 -17.35
CA TYR A 406 -17.97 3.92 -17.96
C TYR A 406 -17.20 4.78 -16.95
N CYS A 407 -17.73 4.95 -15.73
CA CYS A 407 -17.04 5.70 -14.68
C CYS A 407 -15.74 5.02 -14.25
N ASN A 408 -15.75 3.70 -14.05
CA ASN A 408 -14.59 2.92 -13.63
C ASN A 408 -13.50 2.91 -14.71
N SER A 409 -13.85 2.67 -15.97
CA SER A 409 -12.90 2.71 -17.09
C SER A 409 -12.34 4.11 -17.34
N THR A 410 -13.15 5.15 -17.14
CA THR A 410 -12.67 6.54 -17.20
C THR A 410 -11.63 6.80 -16.11
N ALA A 411 -11.91 6.41 -14.87
CA ALA A 411 -10.97 6.56 -13.76
C ALA A 411 -9.67 5.79 -14.01
N PHE A 412 -9.75 4.54 -14.46
CA PHE A 412 -8.59 3.75 -14.85
C PHE A 412 -7.74 4.46 -15.93
N ALA A 413 -8.35 4.89 -17.02
CA ALA A 413 -7.64 5.56 -18.11
C ALA A 413 -7.06 6.92 -17.67
N ALA A 414 -7.82 7.71 -16.90
CA ALA A 414 -7.38 8.99 -16.36
C ALA A 414 -6.18 8.80 -15.41
N SER A 415 -6.21 7.77 -14.57
CA SER A 415 -5.10 7.38 -13.70
C SER A 415 -3.82 7.07 -14.48
N LEU A 416 -3.90 6.27 -15.56
CA LEU A 416 -2.76 5.99 -16.42
C LEU A 416 -2.22 7.28 -17.09
N VAL A 417 -3.11 8.15 -17.57
CA VAL A 417 -2.72 9.46 -18.13
C VAL A 417 -2.03 10.31 -17.08
N VAL A 418 -2.52 10.36 -15.84
CA VAL A 418 -1.88 11.10 -14.75
C VAL A 418 -0.48 10.55 -14.46
N ILE A 419 -0.32 9.22 -14.35
CA ILE A 419 0.99 8.58 -14.15
C ILE A 419 1.96 9.01 -15.25
N LEU A 420 1.55 8.90 -16.52
CA LEU A 420 2.37 9.28 -17.67
C LEU A 420 2.68 10.78 -17.70
N MET A 421 1.70 11.65 -17.43
CA MET A 421 1.91 13.11 -17.40
C MET A 421 2.86 13.53 -16.29
N VAL A 422 2.79 12.88 -15.13
CA VAL A 422 3.71 13.15 -14.01
C VAL A 422 5.13 12.68 -14.34
N GLN A 423 5.29 11.53 -15.02
CA GLN A 423 6.58 11.06 -15.55
C GLN A 423 7.16 11.98 -16.65
N MET A 424 6.31 12.55 -17.51
CA MET A 424 6.72 13.41 -18.64
C MET A 424 7.25 14.79 -18.25
N VAL A 425 6.69 15.39 -17.20
CA VAL A 425 6.77 16.85 -17.01
C VAL A 425 7.87 17.22 -16.00
N GLN A 426 8.87 18.01 -16.46
CA GLN A 426 9.87 18.64 -15.59
C GLN A 426 9.17 19.42 -14.46
N SER A 427 9.67 19.35 -13.22
CA SER A 427 9.01 19.85 -12.00
C SER A 427 8.47 21.28 -12.05
N ASN A 428 9.01 22.14 -12.93
CA ASN A 428 8.57 23.53 -13.10
C ASN A 428 7.35 23.72 -14.02
N ARG A 429 6.87 22.68 -14.73
CA ARG A 429 5.72 22.76 -15.66
C ARG A 429 4.47 22.00 -15.19
N LEU A 430 4.60 21.15 -14.16
CA LEU A 430 3.52 20.30 -13.64
C LEU A 430 2.37 21.10 -13.03
N GLU A 431 2.69 22.06 -12.15
CA GLU A 431 1.69 22.89 -11.45
C GLU A 431 0.93 23.84 -12.39
N LYS A 432 1.45 24.08 -13.60
CA LYS A 432 0.81 24.93 -14.62
C LYS A 432 -0.03 24.13 -15.63
N SER A 433 -0.02 22.79 -15.56
CA SER A 433 -0.77 21.95 -16.48
C SER A 433 -2.25 21.93 -16.09
N LYS A 434 -3.07 22.71 -16.82
CA LYS A 434 -4.53 22.60 -16.75
C LYS A 434 -5.00 21.16 -17.04
N GLY A 435 -4.27 20.43 -17.90
CA GLY A 435 -4.58 19.05 -18.25
C GLY A 435 -4.42 18.07 -17.09
N LEU A 436 -3.38 18.22 -16.27
CA LEU A 436 -3.17 17.35 -15.09
C LEU A 436 -4.31 17.49 -14.09
N VAL A 437 -4.70 18.74 -13.80
CA VAL A 437 -5.80 19.02 -12.87
C VAL A 437 -7.11 18.45 -13.39
N VAL A 438 -7.40 18.60 -14.68
CA VAL A 438 -8.59 18.02 -15.32
C VAL A 438 -8.57 16.49 -15.22
N ALA A 439 -7.43 15.84 -15.51
CA ALA A 439 -7.31 14.39 -15.43
C ALA A 439 -7.51 13.87 -13.99
N MET A 440 -6.95 14.55 -12.97
CA MET A 440 -7.15 14.18 -11.57
C MET A 440 -8.60 14.38 -11.09
N ILE A 441 -9.25 15.45 -11.54
CA ILE A 441 -10.67 15.69 -11.23
C ILE A 441 -11.52 14.60 -11.88
N LEU A 442 -11.25 14.29 -13.15
CA LEU A 442 -11.94 13.25 -13.90
C LEU A 442 -11.79 11.88 -13.24
N ASP A 443 -10.58 11.54 -12.78
CA ASP A 443 -10.27 10.32 -12.03
C ASP A 443 -11.12 10.22 -10.75
N LEU A 444 -11.14 11.28 -9.94
CA LEU A 444 -11.90 11.30 -8.69
C LEU A 444 -13.41 11.19 -8.91
N PHE A 445 -13.96 11.92 -9.89
CA PHE A 445 -15.37 11.81 -10.24
C PHE A 445 -15.71 10.44 -10.82
N GLY A 446 -14.80 9.85 -11.60
CA GLY A 446 -14.91 8.47 -12.08
C GLY A 446 -14.99 7.46 -10.93
N LEU A 447 -14.12 7.58 -9.93
CA LEU A 447 -14.14 6.73 -8.73
C LEU A 447 -15.45 6.87 -7.94
N ILE A 448 -15.90 8.10 -7.68
CA ILE A 448 -17.16 8.36 -6.96
C ILE A 448 -18.36 7.80 -7.73
N GLY A 449 -18.40 8.04 -9.04
CA GLY A 449 -19.47 7.56 -9.92
C GLY A 449 -19.50 6.03 -10.01
N ALA A 450 -18.33 5.40 -10.16
CA ALA A 450 -18.21 3.94 -10.16
C ALA A 450 -18.66 3.34 -8.82
N TYR A 451 -18.18 3.89 -7.70
CA TYR A 451 -18.59 3.44 -6.38
C TYR A 451 -20.10 3.57 -6.18
N ALA A 452 -20.69 4.72 -6.49
CA ALA A 452 -22.13 4.95 -6.34
C ALA A 452 -22.95 4.00 -7.21
N ALA A 453 -22.56 3.78 -8.47
CA ALA A 453 -23.28 2.91 -9.39
C ALA A 453 -23.11 1.41 -9.07
N GLY A 454 -21.94 0.98 -8.61
CA GLY A 454 -21.64 -0.44 -8.37
C GLY A 454 -22.05 -0.94 -6.98
N SER A 455 -21.96 -0.10 -5.95
CA SER A 455 -22.29 -0.47 -4.57
C SER A 455 -23.79 -0.42 -4.26
N CYS A 456 -24.54 0.43 -4.95
CA CYS A 456 -25.97 0.62 -4.70
C CYS A 456 -26.80 -0.41 -5.47
N ARG A 457 -27.91 -0.84 -4.87
CA ARG A 457 -28.88 -1.76 -5.49
C ARG A 457 -30.27 -1.14 -5.60
N ASP A 458 -30.61 -0.27 -4.66
CA ASP A 458 -31.89 0.43 -4.59
C ASP A 458 -31.74 1.95 -4.62
N VAL A 459 -32.83 2.62 -4.96
CA VAL A 459 -32.93 4.09 -5.02
C VAL A 459 -32.52 4.76 -3.70
N SER A 460 -32.89 4.18 -2.55
CA SER A 460 -32.52 4.72 -1.23
C SER A 460 -31.01 4.71 -0.99
N THR A 461 -30.35 3.60 -1.31
CA THR A 461 -28.89 3.46 -1.20
C THR A 461 -28.17 4.42 -2.15
N SER A 462 -28.68 4.59 -3.38
CA SER A 462 -28.15 5.55 -4.34
C SER A 462 -28.30 6.99 -3.87
N ILE A 463 -29.49 7.36 -3.35
CA ILE A 463 -29.74 8.70 -2.78
C ILE A 463 -28.75 8.97 -1.65
N TYR A 464 -28.53 8.01 -0.75
CA TYR A 464 -27.59 8.17 0.36
C TYR A 464 -26.17 8.47 -0.12
N VAL A 465 -25.63 7.64 -1.02
CA VAL A 465 -24.26 7.80 -1.52
C VAL A 465 -24.10 9.12 -2.28
N ILE A 466 -25.05 9.45 -3.17
CA ILE A 466 -25.03 10.70 -3.93
C ILE A 466 -25.17 11.92 -3.01
N ALA A 467 -26.03 11.86 -1.99
CA ALA A 467 -26.21 12.94 -1.03
C ALA A 467 -24.93 13.21 -0.24
N ILE A 468 -24.23 12.17 0.23
CA ILE A 468 -22.94 12.34 0.91
C ILE A 468 -21.87 12.84 -0.05
N ALA A 469 -21.84 12.37 -1.30
CA ALA A 469 -20.92 12.89 -2.32
C ALA A 469 -21.12 14.41 -2.51
N GLY A 470 -22.37 14.83 -2.67
CA GLY A 470 -22.75 16.23 -2.77
C GLY A 470 -22.36 17.03 -1.52
N ALA A 471 -22.62 16.48 -0.32
CA ALA A 471 -22.24 17.10 0.94
C ALA A 471 -20.71 17.28 1.06
N VAL A 472 -19.91 16.30 0.64
CA VAL A 472 -18.45 16.39 0.59
C VAL A 472 -17.99 17.48 -0.36
N LEU A 473 -18.58 17.57 -1.56
CA LEU A 473 -18.24 18.62 -2.53
C LEU A 473 -18.58 20.01 -1.99
N VAL A 474 -19.79 20.18 -1.44
CA VAL A 474 -20.20 21.43 -0.80
C VAL A 474 -19.28 21.80 0.35
N TYR A 475 -18.93 20.83 1.20
CA TYR A 475 -17.99 21.00 2.30
C TYR A 475 -16.61 21.49 1.83
N VAL A 476 -16.06 20.86 0.79
CA VAL A 476 -14.80 21.29 0.18
C VAL A 476 -14.92 22.72 -0.36
N VAL A 477 -15.99 23.05 -1.08
CA VAL A 477 -16.21 24.40 -1.63
C VAL A 477 -16.33 25.45 -0.52
N ILE A 478 -17.06 25.16 0.57
CA ILE A 478 -17.15 26.05 1.74
C ILE A 478 -15.75 26.33 2.28
N HIS A 479 -14.91 25.30 2.44
CA HIS A 479 -13.53 25.48 2.90
C HIS A 479 -12.65 26.29 1.93
N VAL A 480 -12.87 26.16 0.61
CA VAL A 480 -12.18 26.97 -0.41
C VAL A 480 -12.60 28.45 -0.31
N VAL A 481 -13.90 28.72 -0.17
CA VAL A 481 -14.49 30.07 -0.35
C VAL A 481 -14.43 30.91 0.92
N PHE A 482 -14.75 30.35 2.09
CA PHE A 482 -14.94 31.14 3.32
C PHE A 482 -13.63 31.55 4.03
N TRP A 483 -12.47 30.99 3.63
CA TRP A 483 -11.19 31.27 4.32
C TRP A 483 -10.08 31.77 3.38
N PRO A 484 -10.25 32.95 2.73
CA PRO A 484 -9.20 33.54 1.90
C PRO A 484 -8.00 34.03 2.76
N ASP A 485 -6.82 33.95 2.14
CA ASP A 485 -5.44 33.99 2.67
C ASP A 485 -5.00 35.22 3.53
N HIS A 486 -5.88 36.05 4.11
CA HIS A 486 -5.51 37.42 4.52
C HIS A 486 -4.90 37.66 5.92
N LEU A 487 -4.59 36.64 6.70
CA LEU A 487 -3.90 36.80 7.99
C LEU A 487 -2.82 35.73 8.13
N TYR A 488 -1.58 36.03 7.72
CA TYR A 488 -0.40 35.42 8.35
C TYR A 488 0.88 36.19 7.98
N MET A 489 1.39 36.97 8.94
CA MET A 489 2.76 37.48 8.97
C MET A 489 3.60 36.60 9.91
N ASN A 490 4.77 36.22 9.39
CA ASN A 490 6.04 35.81 10.02
C ASN A 490 6.13 34.66 11.05
N ASN A 491 7.25 33.94 10.87
CA ASN A 491 7.90 32.94 11.72
C ASN A 491 7.21 31.57 11.85
N GLN A 492 7.56 30.63 10.95
CA GLN A 492 8.10 29.30 11.33
C GLN A 492 8.24 28.35 10.12
N LYS A 493 9.47 28.24 9.59
CA LYS A 493 9.87 27.14 8.68
C LYS A 493 9.73 25.76 9.35
N ASP A 494 9.99 25.69 10.67
CA ASP A 494 9.98 24.42 11.42
C ASP A 494 8.57 23.86 11.62
N LYS A 495 7.56 24.72 11.87
CA LYS A 495 6.16 24.29 11.94
C LYS A 495 5.67 23.83 10.57
N GLU A 496 6.12 24.45 9.48
CA GLU A 496 5.71 24.08 8.13
C GLU A 496 6.24 22.69 7.72
N LEU A 497 7.45 22.32 8.16
CA LEU A 497 8.02 20.98 7.93
C LEU A 497 7.28 19.88 8.70
N GLU A 498 7.00 20.11 9.99
CA GLU A 498 6.20 19.19 10.84
C GLU A 498 4.79 18.95 10.27
N LEU A 499 4.13 20.02 9.81
CA LEU A 499 2.83 19.93 9.16
C LEU A 499 2.95 19.18 7.82
N GLY A 500 4.03 19.36 7.05
CA GLY A 500 4.29 18.61 5.83
C GLY A 500 4.33 17.09 6.04
N LYS A 501 5.06 16.62 7.06
CA LYS A 501 5.15 15.19 7.39
C LYS A 501 3.82 14.61 7.88
N ARG A 502 3.02 15.40 8.61
CA ARG A 502 1.68 14.97 9.06
C ARG A 502 0.70 14.82 7.89
N ARG A 503 0.78 15.69 6.88
CA ARG A 503 -0.02 15.63 5.65
C ARG A 503 0.19 14.32 4.90
N GLU A 504 1.46 13.94 4.72
CA GLU A 504 1.88 12.72 4.04
C GLU A 504 1.28 11.46 4.69
N ARG A 505 1.44 11.34 6.02
CA ARG A 505 0.88 10.22 6.78
C ARG A 505 -0.66 10.16 6.74
N LEU A 506 -1.31 11.32 6.82
CA LEU A 506 -2.78 11.39 6.71
C LEU A 506 -3.26 10.99 5.32
N LEU A 507 -2.50 11.33 4.26
CA LEU A 507 -2.85 10.96 2.90
C LEU A 507 -2.71 9.46 2.69
N LEU A 508 -1.62 8.85 3.18
CA LEU A 508 -1.43 7.39 3.15
C LEU A 508 -2.60 6.66 3.84
N LEU A 509 -3.04 7.16 5.00
CA LEU A 509 -4.20 6.59 5.71
C LEU A 509 -5.52 6.81 4.96
N ALA A 510 -5.73 7.98 4.36
CA ALA A 510 -6.94 8.24 3.58
C ALA A 510 -6.99 7.34 2.33
N ILE A 511 -5.85 7.14 1.68
CA ILE A 511 -5.68 6.20 0.56
C ILE A 511 -6.01 4.77 1.01
N LEU A 512 -5.49 4.33 2.16
CA LEU A 512 -5.83 3.02 2.75
C LEU A 512 -7.35 2.86 2.90
N VAL A 513 -8.00 3.80 3.57
CA VAL A 513 -9.45 3.73 3.85
C VAL A 513 -10.25 3.76 2.55
N ALA A 514 -9.89 4.62 1.59
CA ALA A 514 -10.55 4.68 0.29
C ALA A 514 -10.45 3.36 -0.48
N THR A 515 -9.27 2.74 -0.48
CA THR A 515 -8.99 1.45 -1.16
C THR A 515 -9.87 0.34 -0.60
N ILE A 516 -9.84 0.18 0.72
CA ILE A 516 -10.61 -0.88 1.39
C ILE A 516 -12.11 -0.65 1.17
N ALA A 517 -12.57 0.58 1.38
CA ALA A 517 -14.00 0.87 1.30
C ALA A 517 -14.53 0.75 -0.15
N TYR A 518 -13.72 1.11 -1.15
CA TYR A 518 -14.06 0.94 -2.56
C TYR A 518 -14.28 -0.53 -2.91
N GLN A 519 -13.27 -1.38 -2.61
CA GLN A 519 -13.36 -2.82 -2.90
C GLN A 519 -14.52 -3.49 -2.15
N ALA A 520 -14.62 -3.24 -0.85
CA ALA A 520 -15.68 -3.82 -0.01
C ALA A 520 -17.09 -3.35 -0.40
N GLY A 521 -17.22 -2.15 -0.96
CA GLY A 521 -18.50 -1.63 -1.43
C GLY A 521 -18.96 -2.26 -2.73
N LEU A 522 -18.02 -2.58 -3.63
CA LEU A 522 -18.32 -3.23 -4.90
C LEU A 522 -18.54 -4.74 -4.75
N ILE A 523 -17.87 -5.37 -3.79
CA ILE A 523 -17.96 -6.81 -3.47
C ILE A 523 -18.32 -6.94 -1.97
N PRO A 524 -19.62 -6.95 -1.62
CA PRO A 524 -20.06 -7.03 -0.24
C PRO A 524 -19.78 -8.42 0.35
N PRO A 525 -19.68 -8.52 1.69
CA PRO A 525 -19.34 -9.77 2.37
C PRO A 525 -20.40 -10.84 2.09
N GLY A 526 -19.96 -12.04 1.73
CA GLY A 526 -20.85 -13.15 1.36
C GLY A 526 -21.21 -13.20 -0.12
N GLY A 527 -20.73 -12.26 -0.93
CA GLY A 527 -20.91 -12.30 -2.39
C GLY A 527 -22.32 -11.96 -2.84
N PHE A 528 -22.68 -12.50 -4.01
CA PHE A 528 -23.94 -12.25 -4.70
C PHE A 528 -24.67 -13.56 -4.97
N TRP A 529 -25.98 -13.47 -5.16
CA TRP A 529 -26.75 -14.60 -5.66
C TRP A 529 -26.47 -14.86 -7.14
N ASP A 530 -26.30 -16.13 -7.48
CA ASP A 530 -25.96 -16.57 -8.84
C ASP A 530 -27.18 -16.88 -9.71
N LYS A 531 -28.38 -17.02 -9.13
CA LYS A 531 -29.63 -17.38 -9.82
C LYS A 531 -30.82 -16.63 -9.21
N ASP A 532 -31.85 -16.42 -10.03
CA ASP A 532 -33.16 -15.96 -9.54
C ASP A 532 -33.93 -17.14 -8.94
N ASP A 533 -34.61 -16.90 -7.81
CA ASP A 533 -35.51 -17.87 -7.19
C ASP A 533 -36.82 -17.19 -6.76
N ASP A 534 -37.88 -17.51 -7.51
CA ASP A 534 -39.22 -16.95 -7.30
C ASP A 534 -39.86 -17.39 -5.97
N GLN A 535 -39.42 -18.50 -5.37
CA GLN A 535 -39.99 -19.02 -4.12
C GLN A 535 -39.46 -18.30 -2.88
N SER A 536 -38.16 -18.00 -2.88
CA SER A 536 -37.46 -17.28 -1.80
C SER A 536 -37.42 -15.76 -2.03
N GLY A 537 -37.67 -15.31 -3.27
CA GLY A 537 -37.59 -13.91 -3.68
C GLY A 537 -36.16 -13.43 -3.95
N HIS A 538 -35.19 -14.34 -3.99
CA HIS A 538 -33.79 -14.02 -4.27
C HIS A 538 -33.62 -13.62 -5.74
N ARG A 539 -32.85 -12.56 -5.97
CA ARG A 539 -32.53 -12.08 -7.32
C ARG A 539 -31.04 -12.19 -7.60
N ALA A 540 -30.70 -12.66 -8.79
CA ALA A 540 -29.34 -12.77 -9.24
C ALA A 540 -28.64 -11.40 -9.20
N GLY A 541 -27.43 -11.39 -8.66
CA GLY A 541 -26.64 -10.18 -8.47
C GLY A 541 -27.09 -9.34 -7.28
N ALA A 542 -28.09 -9.74 -6.48
CA ALA A 542 -28.34 -9.12 -5.18
C ALA A 542 -27.31 -9.59 -4.13
N PRO A 543 -26.88 -8.74 -3.19
CA PRO A 543 -25.96 -9.14 -2.13
C PRO A 543 -26.59 -10.20 -1.22
N VAL A 544 -25.93 -11.35 -1.06
CA VAL A 544 -26.46 -12.45 -0.24
C VAL A 544 -26.69 -12.01 1.22
N LEU A 545 -25.82 -11.14 1.72
CA LEU A 545 -25.93 -10.58 3.07
C LEU A 545 -27.18 -9.70 3.27
N LEU A 546 -27.66 -9.04 2.22
CA LEU A 546 -28.86 -8.20 2.28
C LEU A 546 -30.09 -9.06 2.56
N ASP A 547 -30.23 -10.17 1.85
CA ASP A 547 -31.40 -11.05 1.98
C ASP A 547 -31.37 -11.83 3.30
N ASN A 548 -30.22 -12.39 3.66
CA ASN A 548 -30.10 -13.26 4.83
C ASN A 548 -29.97 -12.51 6.16
N TYR A 549 -29.32 -11.33 6.17
CA TYR A 549 -29.10 -10.51 7.36
C TYR A 549 -29.20 -9.00 7.06
N PRO A 550 -30.40 -8.47 6.72
CA PRO A 550 -30.58 -7.11 6.20
C PRO A 550 -30.06 -6.01 7.15
N ARG A 551 -30.25 -6.18 8.47
CA ARG A 551 -29.73 -5.22 9.47
C ARG A 551 -28.21 -5.12 9.45
N ARG A 552 -27.51 -6.26 9.26
CA ARG A 552 -26.05 -6.30 9.17
C ARG A 552 -25.58 -5.71 7.85
N TYR A 553 -26.26 -6.04 6.75
CA TYR A 553 -25.96 -5.45 5.44
C TYR A 553 -26.09 -3.92 5.47
N HIS A 554 -27.19 -3.38 5.99
CA HIS A 554 -27.35 -1.92 6.07
C HIS A 554 -26.30 -1.26 6.96
N ALA A 555 -25.97 -1.86 8.12
CA ALA A 555 -24.90 -1.36 8.97
C ALA A 555 -23.55 -1.37 8.22
N PHE A 556 -23.23 -2.47 7.54
CA PHE A 556 -22.04 -2.60 6.69
C PHE A 556 -22.02 -1.51 5.60
N PHE A 557 -23.09 -1.41 4.81
CA PHE A 557 -23.19 -0.50 3.67
C PHE A 557 -23.02 0.96 4.08
N TYR A 558 -23.78 1.43 5.07
CA TYR A 558 -23.72 2.83 5.51
C TYR A 558 -22.37 3.17 6.15
N CYS A 559 -21.81 2.28 6.97
CA CYS A 559 -20.49 2.49 7.57
C CYS A 559 -19.38 2.48 6.51
N ASN A 560 -19.48 1.61 5.50
CA ASN A 560 -18.51 1.51 4.42
C ASN A 560 -18.57 2.74 3.48
N ALA A 561 -19.77 3.16 3.08
CA ALA A 561 -19.97 4.33 2.23
C ALA A 561 -19.52 5.64 2.91
N THR A 562 -19.78 5.77 4.21
CA THR A 562 -19.25 6.91 4.99
C THR A 562 -17.74 6.89 5.11
N ALA A 563 -17.13 5.71 5.29
CA ALA A 563 -15.69 5.58 5.30
C ALA A 563 -15.05 5.99 3.96
N PHE A 564 -15.61 5.51 2.85
CA PHE A 564 -15.17 5.87 1.50
C PHE A 564 -15.27 7.38 1.27
N MET A 565 -16.43 7.99 1.55
CA MET A 565 -16.63 9.43 1.33
C MET A 565 -15.78 10.30 2.24
N ALA A 566 -15.59 9.91 3.50
CA ALA A 566 -14.69 10.61 4.42
C ALA A 566 -13.22 10.54 3.95
N ALA A 567 -12.80 9.40 3.40
CA ALA A 567 -11.47 9.23 2.81
C ALA A 567 -11.29 10.08 1.55
N ILE A 568 -12.28 10.13 0.66
CA ILE A 568 -12.27 11.00 -0.52
C ILE A 568 -12.21 12.48 -0.13
N ALA A 569 -12.99 12.91 0.86
CA ALA A 569 -12.93 14.26 1.40
C ALA A 569 -11.52 14.59 1.93
N LEU A 570 -10.90 13.67 2.68
CA LEU A 570 -9.52 13.81 3.15
C LEU A 570 -8.53 13.93 1.99
N ILE A 571 -8.61 13.08 0.98
CA ILE A 571 -7.72 13.12 -0.19
C ILE A 571 -7.82 14.48 -0.87
N ILE A 572 -9.03 15.00 -1.12
CA ILE A 572 -9.22 16.31 -1.76
C ILE A 572 -8.59 17.44 -0.92
N LEU A 573 -8.84 17.44 0.39
CA LEU A 573 -8.30 18.45 1.31
C LEU A 573 -6.77 18.36 1.42
N LEU A 574 -6.21 17.15 1.37
CA LEU A 574 -4.78 16.90 1.53
C LEU A 574 -4.01 17.14 0.23
N VAL A 575 -4.57 16.87 -0.95
CA VAL A 575 -3.88 17.08 -2.23
C VAL A 575 -3.62 18.57 -2.50
N ASN A 576 -4.57 19.44 -2.15
CA ASN A 576 -4.38 20.89 -2.31
C ASN A 576 -3.73 21.51 -1.06
N ARG A 577 -2.55 22.11 -1.22
CA ARG A 577 -1.81 22.78 -0.12
C ARG A 577 -2.61 23.88 0.57
N LYS A 578 -3.41 24.64 -0.18
CA LYS A 578 -4.25 25.71 0.39
C LYS A 578 -5.33 25.10 1.28
N LEU A 579 -5.99 24.05 0.80
CA LEU A 579 -7.05 23.36 1.55
C LEU A 579 -6.52 22.60 2.76
N TYR A 580 -5.31 22.04 2.67
CA TYR A 580 -4.69 21.37 3.81
C TYR A 580 -4.45 22.32 4.99
N LYS A 581 -3.85 23.50 4.73
CA LYS A 581 -3.58 24.50 5.78
C LYS A 581 -4.88 24.95 6.46
N ILE A 582 -5.96 25.09 5.68
CA ILE A 582 -7.31 25.43 6.16
C ILE A 582 -7.89 24.25 6.97
N GLY A 583 -7.80 23.02 6.46
CA GLY A 583 -8.37 21.82 7.08
C GLY A 583 -7.80 21.50 8.46
N ILE A 584 -6.53 21.83 8.73
CA ILE A 584 -5.96 21.72 10.08
C ILE A 584 -6.59 22.73 11.04
N ARG A 585 -6.80 23.97 10.58
CA ARG A 585 -7.33 25.06 11.42
C ARG A 585 -8.77 24.76 11.87
N CYS A 586 -9.56 24.15 11.00
CA CYS A 586 -10.97 23.84 11.26
C CYS A 586 -11.20 22.44 11.86
N TYR A 587 -10.15 21.71 12.25
CA TYR A 587 -10.22 20.31 12.70
C TYR A 587 -10.85 19.33 11.68
N ALA A 588 -11.10 19.77 10.44
CA ALA A 588 -11.71 19.02 9.35
C ALA A 588 -11.02 17.67 9.12
N LEU A 589 -9.69 17.70 9.01
CA LEU A 589 -8.89 16.50 8.76
C LEU A 589 -9.01 15.48 9.90
N TYR A 590 -9.17 15.96 11.14
CA TYR A 590 -9.35 15.08 12.29
C TYR A 590 -10.75 14.45 12.29
N VAL A 591 -11.79 15.25 12.02
CA VAL A 591 -13.17 14.76 11.93
C VAL A 591 -13.31 13.72 10.83
N CYS A 592 -12.85 14.01 9.60
CA CYS A 592 -12.93 13.05 8.50
C CYS A 592 -12.12 11.78 8.79
N MET A 593 -10.96 11.89 9.44
CA MET A 593 -10.16 10.72 9.83
C MET A 593 -10.90 9.85 10.84
N VAL A 594 -11.48 10.47 11.89
CA VAL A 594 -12.22 9.75 12.92
C VAL A 594 -13.45 9.08 12.32
N VAL A 595 -14.26 9.83 11.55
CA VAL A 595 -15.44 9.29 10.84
C VAL A 595 -15.04 8.15 9.90
N GLY A 596 -13.96 8.31 9.14
CA GLY A 596 -13.44 7.29 8.23
C GLY A 596 -13.06 5.99 8.96
N MET A 597 -12.34 6.09 10.08
CA MET A 597 -11.92 4.94 10.87
C MET A 597 -13.10 4.23 11.56
N PHE A 598 -14.04 4.99 12.14
CA PHE A 598 -15.26 4.43 12.72
C PHE A 598 -16.13 3.73 11.66
N GLY A 599 -16.29 4.34 10.49
CA GLY A 599 -17.00 3.73 9.36
C GLY A 599 -16.32 2.43 8.91
N LEU A 600 -14.99 2.42 8.76
CA LEU A 600 -14.26 1.23 8.35
C LEU A 600 -14.39 0.08 9.35
N MET A 601 -14.24 0.37 10.64
CA MET A 601 -14.34 -0.62 11.71
C MET A 601 -15.77 -1.14 11.90
N GLY A 602 -16.77 -0.24 11.80
CA GLY A 602 -18.18 -0.60 11.83
C GLY A 602 -18.56 -1.51 10.67
N ALA A 603 -18.06 -1.21 9.47
CA ALA A 603 -18.21 -2.06 8.30
C ALA A 603 -17.57 -3.43 8.52
N TYR A 604 -16.32 -3.50 8.98
CA TYR A 604 -15.66 -4.78 9.25
C TYR A 604 -16.43 -5.64 10.27
N ALA A 605 -16.90 -5.04 11.37
CA ALA A 605 -17.66 -5.75 12.40
C ALA A 605 -19.01 -6.29 11.88
N ALA A 606 -19.73 -5.48 11.10
CA ALA A 606 -21.00 -5.88 10.51
C ALA A 606 -20.84 -6.92 9.38
N GLY A 607 -19.76 -6.81 8.61
CA GLY A 607 -19.50 -7.63 7.42
C GLY A 607 -18.84 -8.98 7.70
N SER A 608 -17.87 -9.04 8.62
CA SER A 608 -17.08 -10.26 8.88
C SER A 608 -17.77 -11.27 9.80
N ALA A 609 -18.61 -10.80 10.74
CA ALA A 609 -19.25 -11.68 11.72
C ALA A 609 -20.64 -12.13 11.25
N ARG A 610 -20.89 -13.45 11.25
CA ARG A 610 -22.23 -14.02 11.02
C ARG A 610 -22.95 -14.41 12.31
N HIS A 611 -22.22 -14.90 13.31
CA HIS A 611 -22.77 -15.34 14.59
C HIS A 611 -22.51 -14.37 15.75
N VAL A 612 -23.25 -14.53 16.84
CA VAL A 612 -23.20 -13.65 18.02
C VAL A 612 -21.82 -13.69 18.71
N ARG A 613 -21.21 -14.87 18.87
CA ARG A 613 -19.90 -15.01 19.56
C ARG A 613 -18.77 -14.29 18.81
N THR A 614 -18.67 -14.50 17.49
CA THR A 614 -17.69 -13.81 16.64
C THR A 614 -17.97 -12.31 16.57
N SER A 615 -19.25 -11.92 16.57
CA SER A 615 -19.65 -10.50 16.65
C SER A 615 -19.18 -9.85 17.96
N ILE A 616 -19.43 -10.48 19.13
CA ILE A 616 -19.02 -9.95 20.44
C ILE A 616 -17.51 -9.71 20.46
N TYR A 617 -16.73 -10.68 19.98
CA TYR A 617 -15.28 -10.54 19.93
C TYR A 617 -14.83 -9.31 19.11
N VAL A 618 -15.36 -9.13 17.89
CA VAL A 618 -15.00 -7.99 17.05
C VAL A 618 -15.49 -6.67 17.66
N PHE A 619 -16.69 -6.62 18.25
CA PHE A 619 -17.17 -5.42 18.94
C PHE A 619 -16.31 -5.04 20.15
N VAL A 620 -15.85 -6.02 20.94
CA VAL A 620 -14.89 -5.77 22.04
C VAL A 620 -13.58 -5.23 21.48
N LEU A 621 -13.06 -5.81 20.40
CA LEU A 621 -11.84 -5.35 19.76
C LEU A 621 -11.96 -3.92 19.22
N VAL A 622 -13.09 -3.61 18.56
CA VAL A 622 -13.44 -2.24 18.15
C VAL A 622 -13.48 -1.32 19.37
N GLY A 623 -14.12 -1.74 20.46
CA GLY A 623 -14.17 -1.00 21.71
C GLY A 623 -12.79 -0.70 22.30
N VAL A 624 -11.85 -1.66 22.27
CA VAL A 624 -10.47 -1.48 22.73
C VAL A 624 -9.75 -0.42 21.87
N VAL A 625 -9.87 -0.49 20.55
CA VAL A 625 -9.27 0.51 19.64
C VAL A 625 -9.89 1.90 19.85
N VAL A 626 -11.20 1.98 20.07
CA VAL A 626 -11.90 3.24 20.36
C VAL A 626 -11.49 3.82 21.71
N ALA A 627 -11.40 2.99 22.76
CA ALA A 627 -10.88 3.41 24.05
C ALA A 627 -9.46 3.95 23.93
N PHE A 628 -8.62 3.26 23.15
CA PHE A 628 -7.27 3.72 22.83
C PHE A 628 -7.28 5.10 22.13
N LEU A 629 -8.16 5.31 21.13
CA LEU A 629 -8.32 6.60 20.45
C LEU A 629 -8.76 7.71 21.40
N LEU A 630 -9.72 7.44 22.30
CA LEU A 630 -10.19 8.39 23.29
C LEU A 630 -9.10 8.76 24.29
N VAL A 631 -8.31 7.79 24.76
CA VAL A 631 -7.14 8.05 25.62
C VAL A 631 -6.13 8.94 24.91
N GLN A 632 -5.81 8.68 23.63
CA GLN A 632 -4.91 9.53 22.85
C GLN A 632 -5.45 10.96 22.70
N LEU A 633 -6.76 11.11 22.45
CA LEU A 633 -7.41 12.41 22.37
C LEU A 633 -7.34 13.16 23.71
N LEU A 634 -7.65 12.49 24.82
CA LEU A 634 -7.59 13.09 26.17
C LEU A 634 -6.17 13.50 26.55
N VAL A 635 -5.17 12.67 26.26
CA VAL A 635 -3.75 13.01 26.46
C VAL A 635 -3.36 14.22 25.61
N TYR A 636 -3.79 14.29 24.35
CA TYR A 636 -3.52 15.42 23.46
C TYR A 636 -4.14 16.73 23.97
N PHE A 637 -5.40 16.70 24.42
CA PHE A 637 -6.08 17.88 24.98
C PHE A 637 -5.49 18.31 26.33
N ASN A 638 -5.23 17.37 27.24
CA ASN A 638 -4.65 17.68 28.55
C ASN A 638 -3.24 18.27 28.43
N ILE A 639 -2.38 17.74 27.56
CA ILE A 639 -1.05 18.32 27.31
C ILE A 639 -1.16 19.75 26.77
N ARG A 640 -2.17 20.03 25.93
CA ARG A 640 -2.39 21.37 25.37
C ARG A 640 -2.87 22.37 26.42
N GLU A 641 -3.76 21.98 27.32
CA GLU A 641 -4.22 22.84 28.43
C GLU A 641 -3.13 23.06 29.48
N ILE A 642 -2.35 22.03 29.81
CA ILE A 642 -1.19 22.15 30.70
C ILE A 642 -0.13 23.09 30.09
N TRP A 643 0.11 23.01 28.78
CA TRP A 643 1.03 23.93 28.08
C TRP A 643 0.49 25.38 28.02
N LYS A 644 -0.82 25.59 27.93
CA LYS A 644 -1.42 26.93 28.03
C LYS A 644 -1.29 27.50 29.44
N LEU A 645 -1.40 26.65 30.47
CA LEU A 645 -1.21 27.03 31.87
C LEU A 645 0.27 27.28 32.23
N LEU A 646 1.22 26.57 31.60
CA LEU A 646 2.65 26.77 31.84
C LEU A 646 3.30 27.91 31.01
N LEU A 647 2.70 28.34 29.90
CA LEU A 647 3.28 29.34 28.98
C LEU A 647 2.69 30.76 29.11
N LEU A 648 2.17 31.15 30.27
CA LEU A 648 2.03 32.58 30.59
C LEU A 648 3.21 33.05 31.47
N PRO A 649 4.38 33.40 30.91
CA PRO A 649 5.18 34.44 31.52
C PRO A 649 4.54 35.78 31.16
N LYS A 650 3.92 36.43 32.14
CA LYS A 650 3.61 37.85 32.08
C LYS A 650 4.95 38.58 31.97
N LYS A 651 5.34 39.03 30.77
CA LYS A 651 6.51 39.90 30.59
C LYS A 651 6.04 41.30 30.20
N GLN A 652 6.16 42.18 31.19
CA GLN A 652 6.02 43.63 31.07
C GLN A 652 7.16 44.15 30.19
N GLU A 653 6.82 45.03 29.24
CA GLU A 653 7.78 45.71 28.37
C GLU A 653 8.81 46.49 29.18
N THR A 654 10.07 46.43 28.74
CA THR A 654 10.99 47.57 28.84
C THR A 654 12.05 47.44 27.77
N THR A 655 12.10 48.47 26.93
CA THR A 655 13.05 48.73 25.87
C THR A 655 14.40 49.14 26.44
N SER A 656 15.48 48.57 25.91
CA SER A 656 16.79 49.24 25.85
C SER A 656 17.64 48.60 24.76
N ASN A 657 18.00 49.41 23.77
CA ASN A 657 18.99 49.10 22.74
C ASN A 657 20.38 48.91 23.37
N SER A 658 21.16 47.97 22.84
CA SER A 658 22.59 48.15 22.66
C SER A 658 23.11 47.17 21.62
N ASP A 659 23.62 47.77 20.55
CA ASP A 659 24.46 47.21 19.49
C ASP A 659 25.67 46.48 20.07
N SER A 660 26.09 45.37 19.44
CA SER A 660 27.48 44.89 19.37
C SER A 660 27.51 43.61 18.55
N GLY A 661 28.15 43.68 17.39
CA GLY A 661 28.30 42.56 16.46
C GLY A 661 29.28 41.50 16.93
N ASP A 662 29.03 40.27 16.48
CA ASP A 662 30.09 39.30 16.24
C ASP A 662 29.65 38.38 15.09
N VAL A 663 30.34 38.54 13.94
CA VAL A 663 30.11 37.75 12.72
C VAL A 663 31.00 36.51 12.81
N ALA A 664 30.43 35.40 13.27
CA ALA A 664 31.03 34.09 13.12
C ALA A 664 30.48 33.42 11.84
N ASN A 665 31.26 33.50 10.76
CA ASN A 665 31.04 32.74 9.53
C ASN A 665 31.25 31.23 9.80
N GLY A 666 30.17 30.53 10.10
CA GLY A 666 30.08 29.07 10.06
C GLY A 666 29.22 28.66 8.89
N THR A 667 29.84 28.42 7.73
CA THR A 667 29.17 27.93 6.52
C THR A 667 28.65 26.51 6.78
N SER A 668 27.37 26.38 7.14
CA SER A 668 26.67 25.09 7.23
C SER A 668 26.23 24.64 5.84
N SER A 669 27.18 24.20 5.02
CA SER A 669 26.91 23.51 3.76
C SER A 669 26.59 22.03 4.06
N GLY A 670 25.33 21.72 4.34
CA GLY A 670 24.95 20.36 4.71
C GLY A 670 23.50 19.96 4.47
N SER A 671 22.72 20.71 3.67
CA SER A 671 21.29 20.42 3.50
C SER A 671 20.76 20.46 2.07
N GLU A 672 21.60 20.47 1.04
CA GLU A 672 21.12 20.62 -0.36
C GLU A 672 21.31 19.39 -1.27
N GLN A 673 21.84 18.25 -0.77
CA GLN A 673 22.03 17.04 -1.59
C GLN A 673 20.89 15.99 -1.53
N ASN A 674 19.84 16.19 -0.73
CA ASN A 674 18.74 15.22 -0.58
C ASN A 674 17.66 15.27 -1.70
N ALA A 675 17.94 15.86 -2.86
CA ALA A 675 16.93 16.05 -3.91
C ALA A 675 16.95 14.99 -5.03
N ILE A 676 17.92 14.07 -5.04
CA ILE A 676 18.10 13.07 -6.11
C ILE A 676 17.44 11.71 -5.78
N GLY A 677 17.00 11.49 -4.54
CA GLY A 677 16.49 10.18 -4.06
C GLY A 677 14.98 9.86 -4.23
N ASN A 678 14.12 10.79 -4.67
CA ASN A 678 12.66 10.58 -4.58
C ASN A 678 12.01 9.75 -5.72
N ASN A 679 12.61 9.70 -6.91
CA ASN A 679 11.99 8.98 -8.04
C ASN A 679 11.95 7.47 -7.78
N GLU A 680 12.84 6.92 -6.97
CA GLU A 680 12.98 5.48 -6.76
C GLU A 680 11.85 4.93 -5.88
N GLU A 681 11.46 5.65 -4.84
CA GLU A 681 10.40 5.26 -3.91
C GLU A 681 9.03 5.16 -4.62
N TYR A 682 8.75 6.12 -5.50
CA TYR A 682 7.56 6.10 -6.34
C TYR A 682 7.59 4.93 -7.33
N LEU A 683 8.68 4.76 -8.08
CA LEU A 683 8.76 3.73 -9.11
C LEU A 683 8.61 2.34 -8.52
N MET A 684 9.14 2.17 -7.31
CA MET A 684 8.94 0.97 -6.53
C MET A 684 7.46 0.78 -6.19
N THR A 685 6.78 1.82 -5.70
CA THR A 685 5.35 1.78 -5.38
C THR A 685 4.49 1.44 -6.60
N LEU A 686 4.80 2.01 -7.77
CA LEU A 686 4.12 1.69 -9.03
C LEU A 686 4.30 0.23 -9.43
N ALA A 687 5.55 -0.25 -9.45
CA ALA A 687 5.85 -1.62 -9.81
C ALA A 687 5.23 -2.63 -8.82
N VAL A 688 5.28 -2.32 -7.52
CA VAL A 688 4.63 -3.11 -6.47
C VAL A 688 3.13 -3.19 -6.70
N LEU A 689 2.47 -2.07 -6.95
CA LEU A 689 1.02 -2.07 -7.10
C LEU A 689 0.59 -2.74 -8.42
N ALA A 690 1.30 -2.50 -9.51
CA ALA A 690 1.05 -3.16 -10.79
C ALA A 690 1.27 -4.69 -10.71
N ALA A 691 2.33 -5.15 -10.05
CA ALA A 691 2.53 -6.57 -9.79
C ALA A 691 1.43 -7.17 -8.91
N SER A 692 0.89 -6.41 -7.94
CA SER A 692 -0.16 -6.92 -7.04
C SER A 692 -1.46 -7.21 -7.77
N VAL A 693 -1.92 -6.26 -8.59
CA VAL A 693 -3.18 -6.39 -9.31
C VAL A 693 -3.10 -7.42 -10.43
N THR A 694 -1.95 -7.50 -11.10
CA THR A 694 -1.74 -8.50 -12.14
C THR A 694 -1.58 -9.90 -11.57
N TYR A 695 -0.94 -10.04 -10.40
CA TYR A 695 -0.86 -11.33 -9.72
C TYR A 695 -2.26 -11.84 -9.35
N GLN A 696 -3.07 -11.01 -8.69
CA GLN A 696 -4.43 -11.37 -8.29
C GLN A 696 -5.33 -11.67 -9.50
N ALA A 697 -5.31 -10.83 -10.52
CA ALA A 697 -6.07 -11.04 -11.76
C ALA A 697 -5.61 -12.29 -12.54
N GLY A 698 -4.34 -12.69 -12.41
CA GLY A 698 -3.82 -13.92 -12.99
C GLY A 698 -4.33 -15.18 -12.28
N LEU A 699 -4.55 -15.12 -10.97
CA LEU A 699 -5.10 -16.23 -10.19
C LEU A 699 -6.62 -16.38 -10.35
N SER A 700 -7.31 -15.24 -10.48
CA SER A 700 -8.75 -15.13 -10.67
C SER A 700 -9.03 -14.41 -12.00
N PRO A 701 -9.02 -15.14 -13.13
CA PRO A 701 -9.17 -14.54 -14.44
C PRO A 701 -10.57 -13.93 -14.66
N PRO A 702 -10.70 -12.93 -15.54
CA PRO A 702 -11.97 -12.25 -15.79
C PRO A 702 -13.03 -13.22 -16.29
N GLY A 703 -14.27 -13.05 -15.82
CA GLY A 703 -15.36 -13.97 -16.11
C GLY A 703 -15.38 -15.23 -15.25
N SER A 704 -14.54 -15.30 -14.21
CA SER A 704 -14.44 -16.44 -13.28
C SER A 704 -13.93 -17.72 -13.93
N VAL A 705 -13.90 -18.80 -13.14
CA VAL A 705 -13.56 -20.16 -13.57
C VAL A 705 -14.78 -21.06 -13.48
N TRP A 706 -14.77 -22.15 -14.24
CA TRP A 706 -15.78 -23.20 -14.09
C TRP A 706 -15.71 -23.81 -12.69
N GLN A 707 -16.85 -23.90 -12.01
CA GLN A 707 -16.91 -24.49 -10.67
C GLN A 707 -17.01 -26.02 -10.72
N ASP A 708 -17.76 -26.58 -11.68
CA ASP A 708 -18.04 -28.01 -11.77
C ASP A 708 -17.68 -28.64 -13.12
N GLY A 709 -17.62 -29.98 -13.16
CA GLY A 709 -17.39 -30.78 -14.38
C GLY A 709 -15.92 -30.94 -14.78
N GLY A 710 -15.69 -31.60 -15.92
CA GLY A 710 -14.33 -31.93 -16.42
C GLY A 710 -13.45 -30.71 -16.76
N GLY A 711 -14.03 -29.51 -16.77
CA GLY A 711 -13.34 -28.23 -16.97
C GLY A 711 -13.15 -27.41 -15.69
N ALA A 712 -13.48 -27.93 -14.50
CA ALA A 712 -13.42 -27.17 -13.25
C ALA A 712 -12.04 -26.53 -13.02
N GLY A 713 -12.03 -25.25 -12.63
CA GLY A 713 -10.83 -24.44 -12.44
C GLY A 713 -10.25 -23.85 -13.74
N ASN A 714 -10.79 -24.20 -14.92
CA ASN A 714 -10.43 -23.51 -16.16
C ASN A 714 -11.19 -22.18 -16.28
N PRO A 715 -10.57 -21.13 -16.85
CA PRO A 715 -11.20 -19.81 -16.99
C PRO A 715 -12.38 -19.88 -17.96
N VAL A 716 -13.54 -19.36 -17.57
CA VAL A 716 -14.73 -19.37 -18.45
C VAL A 716 -14.46 -18.57 -19.73
N MET A 717 -13.78 -17.43 -19.61
CA MET A 717 -13.41 -16.60 -20.76
C MET A 717 -12.53 -17.35 -21.77
N ARG A 718 -11.71 -18.31 -21.33
CA ARG A 718 -10.88 -19.12 -22.23
C ARG A 718 -11.73 -19.92 -23.20
N ASP A 719 -12.74 -20.60 -22.69
CA ASP A 719 -13.59 -21.49 -23.48
C ASP A 719 -14.58 -20.70 -24.34
N ARG A 720 -15.03 -19.53 -23.87
CA ARG A 720 -15.95 -18.65 -24.61
C ARG A 720 -15.26 -17.82 -25.68
N SER A 721 -14.09 -17.28 -25.37
CA SER A 721 -13.34 -16.40 -26.25
C SER A 721 -11.84 -16.55 -26.03
N GLN A 722 -11.29 -17.59 -26.66
CA GLN A 722 -9.86 -17.89 -26.57
C GLN A 722 -8.98 -16.69 -26.95
N HIS A 723 -9.37 -15.90 -27.95
CA HIS A 723 -8.61 -14.71 -28.36
C HIS A 723 -8.54 -13.64 -27.28
N ARG A 724 -9.66 -13.36 -26.60
CA ARG A 724 -9.71 -12.36 -25.52
C ARG A 724 -8.99 -12.85 -24.27
N TYR A 725 -9.17 -14.12 -23.92
CA TYR A 725 -8.41 -14.74 -22.84
C TYR A 725 -6.91 -14.68 -23.09
N ASN A 726 -6.45 -15.03 -24.30
CA ASN A 726 -5.03 -14.97 -24.64
C ASN A 726 -4.48 -13.54 -24.57
N ALA A 727 -5.22 -12.56 -25.11
CA ALA A 727 -4.84 -11.15 -25.03
C ALA A 727 -4.72 -10.69 -23.57
N PHE A 728 -5.73 -10.99 -22.74
CA PHE A 728 -5.70 -10.72 -21.31
C PHE A 728 -4.48 -11.37 -20.63
N PHE A 729 -4.30 -12.69 -20.81
CA PHE A 729 -3.27 -13.47 -20.15
C PHE A 729 -1.85 -12.99 -20.48
N TYR A 730 -1.56 -12.75 -21.77
CA TYR A 730 -0.24 -12.30 -22.20
C TYR A 730 0.05 -10.87 -21.73
N CYS A 731 -0.90 -9.94 -21.85
CA CYS A 731 -0.73 -8.57 -21.39
C CYS A 731 -0.56 -8.51 -19.86
N ASN A 732 -1.40 -9.23 -19.10
CA ASN A 732 -1.34 -9.28 -17.64
C ASN A 732 -0.02 -9.90 -17.15
N SER A 733 0.41 -11.01 -17.75
CA SER A 733 1.66 -11.68 -17.37
C SER A 733 2.90 -10.86 -17.77
N THR A 734 2.84 -10.13 -18.89
CA THR A 734 3.91 -9.20 -19.29
C THR A 734 4.04 -8.08 -18.26
N SER A 735 2.93 -7.46 -17.85
CA SER A 735 2.92 -6.40 -16.83
C SER A 735 3.42 -6.92 -15.48
N PHE A 736 2.97 -8.10 -15.03
CA PHE A 736 3.48 -8.73 -13.82
C PHE A 736 5.01 -8.89 -13.84
N VAL A 737 5.55 -9.48 -14.92
CA VAL A 737 7.01 -9.70 -15.02
C VAL A 737 7.76 -8.37 -15.20
N ALA A 738 7.23 -7.43 -15.98
CA ALA A 738 7.81 -6.09 -16.14
C ALA A 738 7.92 -5.38 -14.78
N SER A 739 6.89 -5.45 -13.95
CA SER A 739 6.90 -4.94 -12.59
C SER A 739 7.97 -5.59 -11.70
N VAL A 740 8.12 -6.92 -11.77
CA VAL A 740 9.21 -7.63 -11.07
C VAL A 740 10.59 -7.19 -11.58
N ILE A 741 10.75 -6.98 -12.88
CA ILE A 741 12.00 -6.45 -13.46
C ILE A 741 12.27 -5.05 -12.90
N VAL A 742 11.28 -4.15 -12.86
CA VAL A 742 11.44 -2.80 -12.28
C VAL A 742 11.88 -2.88 -10.82
N ILE A 743 11.27 -3.76 -10.02
CA ILE A 743 11.66 -4.02 -8.63
C ILE A 743 13.13 -4.47 -8.54
N VAL A 744 13.54 -5.42 -9.37
CA VAL A 744 14.93 -5.93 -9.39
C VAL A 744 15.91 -4.84 -9.84
N LEU A 745 15.54 -4.02 -10.82
CA LEU A 745 16.33 -2.86 -11.26
C LEU A 745 16.48 -1.81 -10.16
N LEU A 746 15.44 -1.58 -9.37
CA LEU A 746 15.45 -0.67 -8.24
C LEU A 746 16.36 -1.17 -7.11
N LEU A 747 16.48 -2.48 -6.91
CA LEU A 747 17.41 -3.07 -5.94
C LEU A 747 18.89 -2.89 -6.33
N GLN A 748 19.21 -2.67 -7.60
CA GLN A 748 20.59 -2.53 -8.11
C GLN A 748 21.11 -1.08 -8.05
N HIS A 749 20.88 -0.40 -6.92
CA HIS A 749 21.16 1.03 -6.73
C HIS A 749 22.55 1.45 -7.22
N HIS A 750 23.61 0.71 -6.88
CA HIS A 750 25.01 1.06 -7.17
C HIS A 750 25.39 1.00 -8.67
N GLN A 751 24.63 0.30 -9.51
CA GLN A 751 24.87 0.20 -10.96
C GLN A 751 24.05 1.22 -11.77
N ARG A 752 23.21 2.04 -11.13
CA ARG A 752 22.27 2.93 -11.82
C ARG A 752 22.83 4.27 -12.27
N ARG A 753 24.09 4.57 -11.93
CA ARG A 753 24.83 5.75 -12.42
C ARG A 753 25.04 5.78 -13.94
N TYR A 754 24.61 4.75 -14.66
CA TYR A 754 24.68 4.64 -16.11
C TYR A 754 23.35 5.00 -16.78
N GLY A 755 23.37 5.94 -17.73
CA GLY A 755 22.17 6.41 -18.45
C GLY A 755 21.37 5.30 -19.16
N PHE A 756 22.02 4.20 -19.55
CA PHE A 756 21.36 3.04 -20.13
C PHE A 756 20.37 2.36 -19.17
N LEU A 757 20.70 2.24 -17.88
CA LEU A 757 19.85 1.55 -16.90
C LEU A 757 18.57 2.35 -16.59
N HIS A 758 18.69 3.69 -16.58
CA HIS A 758 17.55 4.58 -16.44
C HIS A 758 16.62 4.54 -17.67
N TYR A 759 17.18 4.50 -18.87
CA TYR A 759 16.41 4.34 -20.11
C TYR A 759 15.68 2.98 -20.17
N ALA A 760 16.39 1.90 -19.81
CA ALA A 760 15.81 0.56 -19.74
C ALA A 760 14.63 0.52 -18.76
N MET A 761 14.79 1.10 -17.56
CA MET A 761 13.72 1.18 -16.57
C MET A 761 12.48 1.92 -17.09
N ASN A 762 12.63 3.12 -17.66
CA ASN A 762 11.51 3.88 -18.22
C ASN A 762 10.79 3.09 -19.33
N THR A 763 11.55 2.36 -20.14
CA THR A 763 10.99 1.48 -21.18
C THR A 763 10.17 0.35 -20.56
N VAL A 764 10.69 -0.32 -19.53
CA VAL A 764 9.97 -1.41 -18.85
C VAL A 764 8.69 -0.91 -18.18
N ILE A 765 8.69 0.30 -17.61
CA ILE A 765 7.48 0.89 -17.01
C ILE A 765 6.42 1.19 -18.08
N VAL A 766 6.82 1.70 -19.25
CA VAL A 766 5.87 1.90 -20.36
C VAL A 766 5.29 0.55 -20.82
N VAL A 767 6.12 -0.49 -20.91
CA VAL A 767 5.66 -1.85 -21.22
C VAL A 767 4.68 -2.37 -20.16
N ASP A 768 4.94 -2.09 -18.88
CA ASP A 768 4.06 -2.45 -17.77
C ASP A 768 2.69 -1.78 -17.88
N LEU A 769 2.65 -0.45 -18.08
CA LEU A 769 1.40 0.31 -18.25
C LEU A 769 0.62 -0.11 -19.50
N LEU A 770 1.31 -0.44 -20.60
CA LEU A 770 0.68 -1.00 -21.81
C LEU A 770 0.10 -2.39 -21.57
N GLY A 771 0.81 -3.23 -20.80
CA GLY A 771 0.33 -4.54 -20.37
C GLY A 771 -0.94 -4.42 -19.52
N LEU A 772 -0.97 -3.51 -18.54
CA LEU A 772 -2.17 -3.21 -17.74
C LEU A 772 -3.33 -2.75 -18.63
N LEU A 773 -3.10 -1.81 -19.54
CA LEU A 773 -4.13 -1.29 -20.44
C LEU A 773 -4.70 -2.39 -21.36
N GLY A 774 -3.82 -3.21 -21.95
CA GLY A 774 -4.23 -4.32 -22.82
C GLY A 774 -5.00 -5.40 -22.07
N ALA A 775 -4.55 -5.76 -20.87
CA ALA A 775 -5.23 -6.73 -20.02
C ALA A 775 -6.60 -6.21 -19.57
N TYR A 776 -6.68 -4.96 -19.14
CA TYR A 776 -7.94 -4.33 -18.75
C TYR A 776 -8.93 -4.30 -19.92
N ALA A 777 -8.50 -3.87 -21.11
CA ALA A 777 -9.35 -3.82 -22.29
C ALA A 777 -9.87 -5.21 -22.69
N ALA A 778 -8.99 -6.21 -22.69
CA ALA A 778 -9.36 -7.58 -23.03
C ALA A 778 -10.26 -8.25 -21.98
N GLY A 779 -10.05 -7.96 -20.69
CA GLY A 779 -10.73 -8.61 -19.58
C GLY A 779 -12.07 -7.97 -19.17
N SER A 780 -12.20 -6.64 -19.24
CA SER A 780 -13.39 -5.92 -18.74
C SER A 780 -14.53 -5.82 -19.74
N CYS A 781 -14.24 -5.73 -21.04
CA CYS A 781 -15.27 -5.57 -22.08
C CYS A 781 -16.03 -6.89 -22.27
N ARG A 782 -17.27 -6.86 -22.75
CA ARG A 782 -17.98 -8.11 -23.14
C ARG A 782 -18.68 -8.00 -24.49
N ASP A 783 -19.21 -6.81 -24.77
CA ASP A 783 -19.84 -6.48 -26.05
C ASP A 783 -18.99 -5.52 -26.88
N TRP A 784 -19.31 -5.42 -28.17
CA TRP A 784 -18.61 -4.58 -29.13
C TRP A 784 -18.70 -3.09 -28.79
N GLU A 785 -19.83 -2.62 -28.24
CA GLU A 785 -20.01 -1.23 -27.80
C GLU A 785 -19.08 -0.88 -26.63
N THR A 786 -19.03 -1.74 -25.61
CA THR A 786 -18.13 -1.57 -24.45
C THR A 786 -16.66 -1.64 -24.87
N SER A 787 -16.36 -2.52 -25.82
CA SER A 787 -15.03 -2.66 -26.41
C SER A 787 -14.62 -1.40 -27.17
N GLY A 788 -15.52 -0.81 -27.98
CA GLY A 788 -15.25 0.42 -28.72
C GLY A 788 -14.93 1.60 -27.81
N TYR A 789 -15.64 1.75 -26.69
CA TYR A 789 -15.37 2.81 -25.71
C TYR A 789 -14.00 2.64 -25.03
N VAL A 790 -13.67 1.44 -24.56
CA VAL A 790 -12.38 1.18 -23.91
C VAL A 790 -11.23 1.29 -24.91
N ILE A 791 -11.43 0.89 -26.16
CA ILE A 791 -10.46 1.11 -27.25
C ILE A 791 -10.26 2.62 -27.48
N ALA A 792 -11.32 3.43 -27.49
CA ALA A 792 -11.19 4.88 -27.64
C ALA A 792 -10.38 5.50 -26.48
N LEU A 793 -10.64 5.10 -25.24
CA LEU A 793 -9.82 5.50 -24.09
C LEU A 793 -8.38 5.03 -24.22
N ALA A 794 -8.16 3.79 -24.68
CA ALA A 794 -6.84 3.24 -24.92
C ALA A 794 -6.09 4.05 -26.00
N VAL A 795 -6.76 4.52 -27.06
CA VAL A 795 -6.17 5.40 -28.07
C VAL A 795 -5.71 6.73 -27.46
N VAL A 796 -6.49 7.32 -26.55
CA VAL A 796 -6.08 8.54 -25.83
C VAL A 796 -4.83 8.28 -24.98
N VAL A 797 -4.83 7.18 -24.21
CA VAL A 797 -3.66 6.79 -23.39
C VAL A 797 -2.44 6.54 -24.29
N LEU A 798 -2.61 5.82 -25.41
CA LEU A 798 -1.56 5.53 -26.38
C LEU A 798 -1.03 6.81 -27.03
N ALA A 799 -1.88 7.78 -27.38
CA ALA A 799 -1.46 9.07 -27.90
C ALA A 799 -0.59 9.81 -26.86
N CYS A 800 -0.99 9.78 -25.58
CA CYS A 800 -0.15 10.28 -24.49
C CYS A 800 1.20 9.53 -24.42
N ILE A 801 1.21 8.20 -24.51
CA ILE A 801 2.46 7.39 -24.50
C ILE A 801 3.37 7.75 -25.68
N VAL A 802 2.82 7.92 -26.89
CA VAL A 802 3.58 8.32 -28.08
C VAL A 802 4.19 9.71 -27.88
N ILE A 803 3.43 10.65 -27.31
CA ILE A 803 3.96 11.98 -26.93
C ILE A 803 5.08 11.83 -25.89
N HIS A 804 4.96 10.90 -24.92
CA HIS A 804 6.03 10.61 -23.94
C HIS A 804 7.32 10.23 -24.65
N PHE A 805 7.22 9.25 -25.56
CA PHE A 805 8.36 8.64 -26.22
C PHE A 805 9.05 9.60 -27.19
N ILE A 806 8.28 10.39 -27.95
CA ILE A 806 8.81 11.44 -28.84
C ILE A 806 9.60 12.48 -28.03
N MET A 807 9.10 12.88 -26.85
CA MET A 807 9.78 13.86 -25.99
C MET A 807 11.04 13.28 -25.34
N LEU A 808 11.08 11.98 -25.04
CA LEU A 808 12.28 11.27 -24.56
C LEU A 808 13.37 11.17 -25.64
N LEU A 809 12.98 11.07 -26.91
CA LEU A 809 13.90 10.95 -28.05
C LEU A 809 14.41 12.29 -28.61
N TYR A 810 13.84 13.43 -28.19
CA TYR A 810 14.32 14.76 -28.59
C TYR A 810 15.35 15.28 -27.58
N PRO A 811 16.67 15.09 -27.82
CA PRO A 811 17.68 15.79 -27.01
C PRO A 811 17.50 17.30 -27.21
N LYS A 812 17.69 18.02 -26.11
CA LYS A 812 17.52 19.47 -25.96
C LYS A 812 18.49 20.27 -26.84
N ALA A 813 18.28 20.28 -28.14
CA ALA A 813 18.97 21.15 -29.09
C ALA A 813 18.41 22.58 -29.02
N ARG A 814 18.56 23.25 -27.88
CA ARG A 814 18.32 24.71 -27.79
C ARG A 814 18.94 25.33 -26.55
N SER A 815 20.27 25.43 -26.55
CA SER A 815 21.00 26.42 -25.74
C SER A 815 22.43 26.59 -26.27
N ASN A 816 22.60 26.97 -27.53
CA ASN A 816 23.84 27.58 -28.05
C ASN A 816 23.54 28.28 -29.37
N GLY A 817 22.85 29.42 -29.30
CA GLY A 817 22.52 30.19 -30.49
C GLY A 817 21.92 31.54 -30.16
N LYS A 818 22.68 32.38 -29.43
CA LYS A 818 22.53 33.84 -29.45
C LYS A 818 23.64 34.57 -28.69
N VAL A 819 24.83 34.62 -29.30
CA VAL A 819 25.82 35.72 -29.24
C VAL A 819 26.60 35.50 -30.55
N GLU A 820 26.77 36.40 -31.51
CA GLU A 820 27.05 37.82 -31.49
C GLU A 820 26.40 38.49 -32.72
N GLY A 821 25.70 39.61 -32.50
CA GLY A 821 25.49 40.63 -33.52
C GLY A 821 26.50 41.72 -33.27
N VAL A 822 27.54 41.78 -34.10
CA VAL A 822 28.52 42.86 -34.16
C VAL A 822 27.82 44.11 -34.68
N ASN A 823 27.80 45.18 -33.88
CA ASN A 823 27.56 46.53 -34.38
C ASN A 823 28.88 47.07 -34.94
N ILE A 824 28.81 47.61 -36.16
CA ILE A 824 29.80 48.52 -36.74
C ILE A 824 29.40 49.94 -36.33
#